data_AF-A0A9N9UZC8-F1
#
_entry.id   AF-A0A9N9UZC8-F1
#
_cell.length_a   1.000
_cell.length_b   1.000
_cell.length_c   1.000
_cell.angle_alpha   90.00
_cell.angle_beta   90.00
_cell.angle_gamma   90.00
#
_symmetry.space_group_name_H-M   'P 1'
#
loop_
_entity.id
_entity.type
_entity.pdbx_description
1 polymer ?
#
loop_
_entity_poly.entity_id
_entity_poly.type
_entity_poly.pdbx_seq_one_letter_code
_entity_poly.pdbx_strand_id
1 'polypeptide(L)'
;MTCSVGFKETNLLNELRAQSECIARKETLQATGITCLGQLDEGYFSAVRDLCRALESLMDDSGEPRWTAVRLEDTSLLWKIASFCKPHAGFLDPCFLRQQVKYISNVRLDPFEAYGDDIWAHPQLSSWIGAGKSSILLLQGSHDSRGRSGIFGAELADHIADTKKPVAYMVYKPTLPGSCRPPFPIEEAEVLRHLAIQALQTVADCTSVQVLTDLVESFSQAKTCADWFKVICDVFYLVSELYIIIDLGIHASSADAAKTWPSKFHTILEDVEAISPETIIRVMIISCRPLDVPQNSVNVSKIILRKPNVHPDLIRNRHSKQARIPPSLWQAYQPPKPRATQVEAPKSQDESPVLVNNHSPNGPANETAAQNNHIDMGVAGSVAKDCIEKPAHAREFTIAIFCALPIEADAVLSLFDAHWNQHDYSKAPGDDNCYSIGAIGRHNVVLVHIPSMGKSKAATASSQCRTTFTGIKLSLLVGICGGVPGEPGSEGERLLGDVVISEGLVQYDFGRQYPGFFKRKATVQESLSKLDAAVSSFLARLKTAEYTALLLKNTHHYLDALQSHPDEKRRLQYTHPGIENDSLYQPFYLHKHHEKSQCSSWEDDCGTLGGVCEEAIESNCDSLGCEYHQLIQRWRTQNFEKQGQERNLTIHIGKLASGDKVIKSGEDRDRVALEEKIIAFEMEGAGLWDHGPCMVIKSICDHADCHKSKRWQSYAAATAAACTKGILEQWG
;
A
#
# COMPACT_ATOMS: atom_id res chain seq x y z
N MET A 1 -3.96 18.08 43.95
CA MET A 1 -4.02 19.39 43.27
C MET A 1 -3.08 19.32 42.08
N THR A 2 -3.60 18.94 40.92
CA THR A 2 -2.87 18.77 39.67
C THR A 2 -3.40 19.82 38.70
N CYS A 3 -2.54 20.75 38.29
CA CYS A 3 -2.89 21.80 37.35
C CYS A 3 -2.84 21.21 35.93
N SER A 4 -4.00 20.94 35.36
CA SER A 4 -4.21 20.62 33.95
C SER A 4 -4.04 21.89 33.12
N VAL A 5 -2.95 22.00 32.36
CA VAL A 5 -2.86 22.97 31.26
C VAL A 5 -3.37 22.25 30.01
N GLY A 6 -4.64 22.50 29.67
CA GLY A 6 -5.22 22.07 28.41
C GLY A 6 -4.59 22.87 27.26
N PHE A 7 -3.87 22.18 26.38
CA PHE A 7 -3.48 22.73 25.09
C PHE A 7 -4.73 22.74 24.20
N LYS A 8 -5.31 23.92 23.95
CA LYS A 8 -6.38 24.12 22.97
C LYS A 8 -5.78 24.26 21.57
N GLU A 9 -6.32 23.50 20.62
CA GLU A 9 -5.94 23.44 19.21
C GLU A 9 -6.47 24.63 18.39
N THR A 10 -5.94 25.83 18.60
CA THR A 10 -6.12 27.00 17.70
C THR A 10 -4.85 27.87 17.67
N ASN A 11 -3.79 27.43 16.95
CA ASN A 11 -2.47 28.07 17.07
C ASN A 11 -2.14 29.11 15.96
N LEU A 12 -2.58 28.95 14.70
CA LEU A 12 -2.13 29.84 13.60
C LEU A 12 -2.59 31.30 13.74
N LEU A 13 -3.89 31.53 13.97
CA LEU A 13 -4.45 32.88 14.02
C LEU A 13 -3.97 33.64 15.26
N ASN A 14 -3.80 32.91 16.37
CA ASN A 14 -3.24 33.44 17.61
C ASN A 14 -1.74 33.76 17.48
N GLU A 15 -0.98 32.94 16.75
CA GLU A 15 0.42 33.17 16.46
C GLU A 15 0.63 34.37 15.51
N LEU A 16 -0.17 34.49 14.45
CA LEU A 16 -0.17 35.66 13.56
C LEU A 16 -0.56 36.95 14.30
N ARG A 17 -1.55 36.89 15.20
CA ARG A 17 -1.93 38.00 16.09
C ARG A 17 -0.80 38.35 17.06
N ALA A 18 -0.17 37.36 17.69
CA ALA A 18 0.95 37.57 18.61
C ALA A 18 2.16 38.19 17.90
N GLN A 19 2.46 37.79 16.66
CA GLN A 19 3.50 38.40 15.84
C GLN A 19 3.16 39.86 15.47
N SER A 20 1.92 40.13 15.08
CA SER A 20 1.40 41.50 14.86
C SER A 20 1.57 42.37 16.12
N GLU A 21 1.22 41.84 17.29
CA GLU A 21 1.28 42.56 18.57
C GLU A 21 2.71 42.75 19.12
N CYS A 22 3.59 41.75 19.05
CA CYS A 22 4.99 41.85 19.50
C CYS A 22 5.77 42.88 18.67
N ILE A 23 5.52 42.94 17.36
CA ILE A 23 6.25 43.85 16.47
C ILE A 23 5.68 45.28 16.57
N ALA A 24 4.37 45.44 16.85
CA ALA A 24 3.78 46.76 17.19
C ALA A 24 4.42 47.39 18.44
N ARG A 25 5.02 46.57 19.33
CA ARG A 25 5.79 47.01 20.51
C ARG A 25 7.27 47.25 20.24
N LYS A 26 7.76 47.09 19.00
CA LYS A 26 9.19 47.17 18.60
C LYS A 26 10.11 46.21 19.35
N GLU A 27 9.61 45.04 19.75
CA GLU A 27 10.42 44.02 20.43
C GLU A 27 11.14 43.13 19.40
N THR A 28 12.42 42.83 19.63
CA THR A 28 13.24 42.00 18.73
C THR A 28 12.88 40.53 18.91
N LEU A 29 12.16 39.94 17.95
CA LEU A 29 11.89 38.51 17.93
C LEU A 29 13.13 37.72 17.48
N GLN A 30 13.63 36.82 18.33
CA GLN A 30 14.46 35.69 17.88
C GLN A 30 13.54 34.71 17.14
N ALA A 31 13.42 34.85 15.82
CA ALA A 31 12.49 34.04 15.03
C ALA A 31 13.04 32.64 14.74
N THR A 32 12.38 31.61 15.29
CA THR A 32 12.32 30.27 14.71
C THR A 32 10.97 30.13 14.01
N GLY A 33 10.94 30.21 12.68
CA GLY A 33 9.75 29.95 11.85
C GLY A 33 9.29 31.13 10.99
N ILE A 34 9.14 30.84 9.68
CA ILE A 34 8.45 31.58 8.61
C ILE A 34 8.70 33.09 8.57
N THR A 35 9.90 33.51 8.17
CA THR A 35 10.22 34.65 7.27
C THR A 35 11.60 35.22 7.59
N CYS A 36 12.34 35.58 6.54
CA CYS A 36 13.65 36.20 6.65
C CYS A 36 13.48 37.65 7.14
N LEU A 37 14.13 37.99 8.26
CA LEU A 37 14.06 39.27 9.02
C LEU A 37 14.59 40.53 8.27
N GLY A 38 14.57 40.55 6.93
CA GLY A 38 15.24 41.57 6.13
C GLY A 38 14.43 42.84 5.81
N GLN A 39 13.10 42.77 5.71
CA GLN A 39 12.27 43.89 5.22
C GLN A 39 10.87 43.87 5.87
N LEU A 40 10.75 44.47 7.05
CA LEU A 40 9.46 44.69 7.73
C LEU A 40 9.04 46.16 7.54
N ASP A 41 8.35 46.46 6.44
CA ASP A 41 7.79 47.79 6.15
C ASP A 41 6.27 47.86 6.41
N GLU A 42 5.64 49.03 6.27
CA GLU A 42 4.17 49.19 6.42
C GLU A 42 3.36 48.26 5.49
N GLY A 43 3.92 47.87 4.33
CA GLY A 43 3.31 46.93 3.40
C GLY A 43 3.20 45.52 3.97
N TYR A 44 4.26 45.03 4.62
CA TYR A 44 4.24 43.74 5.34
C TYR A 44 3.14 43.70 6.41
N PHE A 45 2.98 44.78 7.17
CA PHE A 45 1.94 44.87 8.22
C PHE A 45 0.52 44.95 7.66
N SER A 46 0.31 45.58 6.49
CA SER A 46 -0.98 45.50 5.81
C SER A 46 -1.28 44.06 5.41
N ALA A 47 -0.32 43.39 4.76
CA ALA A 47 -0.49 42.03 4.27
C ALA A 47 -0.80 41.03 5.40
N VAL A 48 -0.15 41.12 6.57
CA VAL A 48 -0.48 40.26 7.72
C VAL A 48 -1.90 40.53 8.23
N ARG A 49 -2.34 41.79 8.28
CA ARG A 49 -3.72 42.12 8.67
C ARG A 49 -4.73 41.61 7.65
N ASP A 50 -4.42 41.71 6.37
CA ASP A 50 -5.28 41.25 5.30
C ASP A 50 -5.38 39.71 5.32
N LEU A 51 -4.27 39.00 5.57
CA LEU A 51 -4.27 37.56 5.84
C LEU A 51 -5.13 37.18 7.05
N CYS A 52 -4.99 37.90 8.17
CA CYS A 52 -5.83 37.67 9.34
C CYS A 52 -7.31 37.86 9.04
N ARG A 53 -7.69 38.91 8.29
CA ARG A 53 -9.09 39.14 7.89
C ARG A 53 -9.61 38.05 6.95
N ALA A 54 -8.79 37.62 5.98
CA ALA A 54 -9.14 36.53 5.08
C ALA A 54 -9.43 35.25 5.88
N LEU A 55 -8.57 34.90 6.84
CA LEU A 55 -8.77 33.75 7.72
C LEU A 55 -10.00 33.92 8.64
N GLU A 56 -10.22 35.11 9.21
CA GLU A 56 -11.40 35.41 10.04
C GLU A 56 -12.72 35.27 9.27
N SER A 57 -12.74 35.69 7.99
CA SER A 57 -13.92 35.55 7.13
C SER A 57 -14.32 34.09 6.87
N LEU A 58 -13.38 33.17 7.07
CA LEU A 58 -13.57 31.73 6.90
C LEU A 58 -13.99 31.05 8.21
N MET A 59 -14.16 31.78 9.32
CA MET A 59 -14.67 31.24 10.59
C MET A 59 -16.20 31.11 10.54
N ASP A 60 -16.77 30.24 11.36
CA ASP A 60 -18.23 30.17 11.54
C ASP A 60 -18.72 31.15 12.61
N ASP A 61 -20.05 31.22 12.77
CA ASP A 61 -20.70 32.15 13.70
C ASP A 61 -20.39 31.86 15.18
N SER A 62 -19.81 30.67 15.47
CA SER A 62 -19.35 30.28 16.81
C SER A 62 -17.89 30.65 17.10
N GLY A 63 -17.19 31.19 16.09
CA GLY A 63 -15.77 31.52 16.20
C GLY A 63 -14.86 30.29 16.04
N GLU A 64 -15.39 29.18 15.52
CA GLU A 64 -14.60 28.01 15.16
C GLU A 64 -14.21 28.08 13.68
N PRO A 65 -13.00 27.61 13.30
CA PRO A 65 -12.56 27.62 11.91
C PRO A 65 -13.41 26.68 11.06
N ARG A 66 -13.85 27.12 9.86
CA ARG A 66 -14.54 26.24 8.88
C ARG A 66 -13.59 25.26 8.16
N TRP A 67 -12.35 25.15 8.63
CA TRP A 67 -11.27 24.32 8.10
C TRP A 67 -10.71 23.45 9.24
N THR A 68 -10.08 22.31 8.91
CA THR A 68 -9.59 21.35 9.91
C THR A 68 -8.47 21.94 10.79
N ALA A 69 -8.34 21.47 12.04
CA ALA A 69 -7.35 21.94 13.00
C ALA A 69 -5.90 21.65 12.51
N VAL A 70 -5.23 22.67 11.96
CA VAL A 70 -3.88 22.52 11.40
C VAL A 70 -2.82 22.74 12.49
N ARG A 71 -1.99 21.72 12.79
CA ARG A 71 -0.77 21.88 13.61
C ARG A 71 0.38 22.48 12.79
N LEU A 72 1.08 23.47 13.36
CA LEU A 72 2.21 24.18 12.74
C LEU A 72 3.55 23.59 13.19
N GLU A 73 3.79 22.32 12.87
CA GLU A 73 5.13 21.76 13.02
C GLU A 73 5.73 21.54 11.61
N ASP A 74 6.83 22.25 11.33
CA ASP A 74 7.85 22.03 10.28
C ASP A 74 7.45 21.99 8.78
N THR A 75 6.43 22.73 8.34
CA THR A 75 6.06 22.76 6.90
C THR A 75 5.56 24.14 6.41
N SER A 76 5.80 24.47 5.13
CA SER A 76 5.46 25.77 4.49
C SER A 76 3.96 26.13 4.60
N LEU A 77 3.59 27.39 4.87
CA LEU A 77 2.16 27.79 4.91
C LEU A 77 1.43 27.55 3.59
N LEU A 78 2.14 27.52 2.45
CA LEU A 78 1.57 27.35 1.13
C LEU A 78 0.80 26.05 0.97
N TRP A 79 1.33 24.91 1.44
CA TRP A 79 0.63 23.63 1.28
C TRP A 79 -0.69 23.59 2.05
N LYS A 80 -0.82 24.41 3.11
CA LYS A 80 -2.01 24.48 3.96
C LYS A 80 -3.15 25.24 3.29
N ILE A 81 -2.88 26.02 2.23
CA ILE A 81 -3.91 26.83 1.56
C ILE A 81 -5.06 25.98 1.03
N ALA A 82 -4.78 24.75 0.61
CA ALA A 82 -5.81 23.81 0.15
C ALA A 82 -6.89 23.49 1.22
N SER A 83 -6.59 23.64 2.52
CA SER A 83 -7.56 23.38 3.60
C SER A 83 -8.71 24.40 3.63
N PHE A 84 -8.59 25.52 2.94
CA PHE A 84 -9.60 26.59 2.92
C PHE A 84 -10.69 26.39 1.85
N CYS A 85 -10.64 25.30 1.08
CA CYS A 85 -11.64 24.97 0.05
C CYS A 85 -12.76 24.04 0.61
N LYS A 86 -14.05 24.41 0.48
CA LYS A 86 -15.23 23.57 0.85
C LYS A 86 -15.87 22.85 -0.37
N PRO A 87 -16.46 21.63 -0.24
CA PRO A 87 -16.00 20.44 0.46
C PRO A 87 -15.26 19.45 -0.47
N HIS A 88 -14.84 18.35 0.14
CA HIS A 88 -13.80 17.40 -0.24
C HIS A 88 -14.33 16.36 -1.26
N ALA A 89 -13.74 16.26 -2.46
CA ALA A 89 -14.06 15.20 -3.42
C ALA A 89 -13.15 13.98 -3.19
N GLY A 90 -13.74 12.78 -3.35
CA GLY A 90 -13.22 11.40 -3.17
C GLY A 90 -11.92 11.06 -3.84
N PHE A 91 -11.38 12.03 -4.54
CA PHE A 91 -10.49 11.84 -5.62
C PHE A 91 -9.21 12.54 -5.26
N LEU A 92 -8.20 11.71 -4.97
CA LEU A 92 -6.83 11.89 -5.43
C LEU A 92 -5.94 12.80 -4.56
N ASP A 93 -5.80 12.43 -3.27
CA ASP A 93 -4.61 12.75 -2.47
C ASP A 93 -3.33 12.56 -3.32
N PRO A 94 -2.41 13.54 -3.39
CA PRO A 94 -1.14 13.38 -4.11
C PRO A 94 -0.36 12.11 -3.73
N CYS A 95 -0.47 11.63 -2.48
CA CYS A 95 0.09 10.35 -2.07
C CYS A 95 -0.63 9.17 -2.74
N PHE A 96 -1.96 9.20 -2.78
CA PHE A 96 -2.79 8.22 -3.49
C PHE A 96 -2.47 8.21 -4.98
N LEU A 97 -2.36 9.37 -5.64
CA LEU A 97 -1.99 9.49 -7.05
C LEU A 97 -0.61 8.90 -7.34
N ARG A 98 0.36 9.13 -6.46
CA ARG A 98 1.70 8.53 -6.58
C ARG A 98 1.66 7.01 -6.42
N GLN A 99 0.86 6.50 -5.49
CA GLN A 99 0.65 5.06 -5.36
C GLN A 99 -0.08 4.48 -6.58
N GLN A 100 -1.05 5.20 -7.14
CA GLN A 100 -1.77 4.81 -8.34
C GLN A 100 -0.85 4.73 -9.56
N VAL A 101 0.02 5.73 -9.76
CA VAL A 101 1.04 5.72 -10.82
C VAL A 101 1.99 4.54 -10.64
N LYS A 102 2.50 4.30 -9.43
CA LYS A 102 3.33 3.13 -9.11
C LYS A 102 2.61 1.81 -9.32
N TYR A 103 1.32 1.75 -9.01
CA TYR A 103 0.52 0.56 -9.26
C TYR A 103 0.39 0.33 -10.78
N ILE A 104 0.02 1.36 -11.56
CA ILE A 104 -0.12 1.28 -13.02
C ILE A 104 1.20 0.81 -13.66
N SER A 105 2.37 1.31 -13.21
CA SER A 105 3.67 0.88 -13.74
C SER A 105 4.05 -0.55 -13.37
N ASN A 106 3.43 -1.15 -12.35
CA ASN A 106 3.73 -2.49 -11.86
C ASN A 106 2.74 -3.58 -12.30
N VAL A 107 1.58 -3.24 -12.87
CA VAL A 107 0.58 -4.23 -13.33
C VAL A 107 1.08 -4.95 -14.59
N ARG A 108 0.92 -6.28 -14.62
CA ARG A 108 1.10 -7.07 -15.85
C ARG A 108 -0.09 -6.84 -16.78
N LEU A 109 0.17 -6.15 -17.89
CA LEU A 109 -0.83 -5.81 -18.89
C LEU A 109 -0.61 -6.60 -20.18
N ASP A 110 -1.65 -6.64 -21.03
CA ASP A 110 -1.52 -7.17 -22.37
C ASP A 110 -0.34 -6.46 -23.08
N PRO A 111 0.57 -7.19 -23.72
CA PRO A 111 1.74 -6.58 -24.31
C PRO A 111 1.47 -5.51 -25.40
N PHE A 112 0.30 -5.54 -26.06
CA PHE A 112 -0.14 -4.46 -26.95
C PHE A 112 -0.62 -3.23 -26.18
N GLU A 113 -1.29 -3.43 -25.03
CA GLU A 113 -1.71 -2.33 -24.15
C GLU A 113 -0.50 -1.68 -23.45
N ALA A 114 0.55 -2.44 -23.12
CA ALA A 114 1.78 -1.93 -22.53
C ALA A 114 2.81 -1.40 -23.54
N TYR A 115 2.54 -1.47 -24.84
CA TYR A 115 3.51 -1.03 -25.86
C TYR A 115 3.57 0.50 -25.90
N GLY A 116 4.72 1.09 -25.56
CA GLY A 116 4.95 2.55 -25.53
C GLY A 116 6.19 3.03 -26.29
N ASP A 117 7.00 2.15 -26.89
CA ASP A 117 8.34 2.50 -27.40
C ASP A 117 8.33 3.50 -28.55
N ASP A 118 7.35 3.43 -29.45
CA ASP A 118 7.12 4.42 -30.50
C ASP A 118 6.78 5.81 -29.94
N ILE A 119 6.16 5.87 -28.74
CA ILE A 119 5.92 7.14 -28.04
C ILE A 119 7.23 7.65 -27.43
N TRP A 120 7.96 6.78 -26.71
CA TRP A 120 9.26 7.08 -26.12
C TRP A 120 10.32 7.50 -27.14
N ALA A 121 10.28 6.91 -28.34
CA ALA A 121 11.19 7.23 -29.45
C ALA A 121 10.75 8.45 -30.27
N HIS A 122 9.60 9.06 -29.97
CA HIS A 122 9.07 10.15 -30.78
C HIS A 122 9.89 11.43 -30.61
N PRO A 123 10.41 12.05 -31.69
CA PRO A 123 11.29 13.24 -31.58
C PRO A 123 10.65 14.43 -30.85
N GLN A 124 9.33 14.63 -31.03
CA GLN A 124 8.61 15.70 -30.33
C GLN A 124 8.56 15.50 -28.82
N LEU A 125 8.55 14.26 -28.32
CA LEU A 125 8.61 14.00 -26.87
C LEU A 125 9.97 14.43 -26.31
N SER A 126 11.06 14.01 -26.97
CA SER A 126 12.41 14.42 -26.59
C SER A 126 12.58 15.93 -26.63
N SER A 127 12.06 16.58 -27.67
CA SER A 127 12.10 18.03 -27.82
C SER A 127 11.31 18.74 -26.72
N TRP A 128 10.16 18.21 -26.32
CA TRP A 128 9.32 18.78 -25.26
C TRP A 128 9.99 18.64 -23.89
N ILE A 129 10.49 17.44 -23.53
CA ILE A 129 11.16 17.18 -22.25
C ILE A 129 12.33 18.14 -22.01
N GLY A 130 13.15 18.37 -23.04
CA GLY A 130 14.35 19.21 -22.98
C GLY A 130 14.16 20.66 -23.40
N ALA A 131 12.94 21.10 -23.73
CA ALA A 131 12.69 22.47 -24.19
C ALA A 131 13.06 23.49 -23.11
N GLY A 132 13.90 24.47 -23.42
CA GLY A 132 14.24 25.58 -22.51
C GLY A 132 13.17 26.67 -22.42
N LYS A 133 11.91 26.37 -22.78
CA LYS A 133 10.78 27.30 -22.78
C LYS A 133 9.48 26.57 -22.49
N SER A 134 8.48 27.31 -22.01
CA SER A 134 7.14 26.79 -21.76
C SER A 134 6.51 26.26 -23.05
N SER A 135 5.89 25.07 -22.97
CA SER A 135 5.34 24.41 -24.16
C SER A 135 4.28 23.36 -23.85
N ILE A 136 3.43 23.10 -24.83
CA ILE A 136 2.33 22.13 -24.75
C ILE A 136 2.60 20.97 -25.73
N LEU A 137 2.46 19.75 -25.24
CA LEU A 137 2.52 18.53 -26.05
C LEU A 137 1.19 17.78 -25.98
N LEU A 138 0.50 17.69 -27.11
CA LEU A 138 -0.75 16.98 -27.24
C LEU A 138 -0.48 15.54 -27.68
N LEU A 139 -0.80 14.57 -26.82
CA LEU A 139 -0.75 13.14 -27.14
C LEU A 139 -2.16 12.67 -27.49
N GLN A 140 -2.50 12.69 -28.78
CA GLN A 140 -3.85 12.39 -29.23
C GLN A 140 -3.93 10.99 -29.85
N GLY A 141 -4.78 10.15 -29.27
CA GLY A 141 -5.04 8.80 -29.76
C GLY A 141 -6.48 8.59 -30.23
N SER A 142 -6.82 7.32 -30.46
CA SER A 142 -8.18 6.82 -30.59
C SER A 142 -8.59 6.00 -29.36
N HIS A 143 -9.82 5.48 -29.38
CA HIS A 143 -10.30 4.53 -28.36
C HIS A 143 -9.35 3.32 -28.21
N ASP A 144 -8.80 2.81 -29.31
CA ASP A 144 -7.91 1.64 -29.33
C ASP A 144 -6.54 1.90 -28.68
N SER A 145 -6.14 3.17 -28.53
CA SER A 145 -4.88 3.56 -27.90
C SER A 145 -5.04 4.04 -26.46
N ARG A 146 -6.26 4.03 -25.90
CA ARG A 146 -6.54 4.53 -24.55
C ARG A 146 -5.71 3.84 -23.47
N GLY A 147 -5.55 2.52 -23.61
CA GLY A 147 -4.75 1.69 -22.70
C GLY A 147 -3.32 2.20 -22.60
N ARG A 148 -2.63 2.14 -23.74
CA ARG A 148 -1.21 2.52 -23.86
C ARG A 148 -0.92 3.99 -23.56
N SER A 149 -1.81 4.92 -23.90
CA SER A 149 -1.59 6.34 -23.63
C SER A 149 -1.68 6.68 -22.15
N GLY A 150 -2.63 6.08 -21.42
CA GLY A 150 -2.75 6.24 -19.97
C GLY A 150 -1.54 5.66 -19.22
N ILE A 151 -1.09 4.46 -19.62
CA ILE A 151 0.11 3.82 -19.05
C ILE A 151 1.34 4.67 -19.30
N PHE A 152 1.56 5.12 -20.54
CA PHE A 152 2.67 6.01 -20.89
C PHE A 152 2.65 7.29 -20.04
N GLY A 153 1.48 7.90 -19.84
CA GLY A 153 1.34 9.08 -18.97
C GLY A 153 1.78 8.82 -17.53
N ALA A 154 1.43 7.65 -16.98
CA ALA A 154 1.84 7.24 -15.64
C ALA A 154 3.35 6.98 -15.57
N GLU A 155 3.92 6.22 -16.51
CA GLU A 155 5.36 5.95 -16.59
C GLU A 155 6.18 7.24 -16.71
N LEU A 156 5.73 8.19 -17.52
CA LEU A 156 6.38 9.48 -17.69
C LEU A 156 6.34 10.30 -16.39
N ALA A 157 5.20 10.33 -15.69
CA ALA A 157 5.07 11.03 -14.42
C ALA A 157 6.00 10.45 -13.35
N ASP A 158 6.02 9.12 -13.20
CA ASP A 158 6.92 8.41 -12.26
C ASP A 158 8.38 8.72 -12.56
N HIS A 159 8.75 8.67 -13.85
CA HIS A 159 10.12 8.92 -14.27
C HIS A 159 10.57 10.37 -14.04
N ILE A 160 9.72 11.36 -14.32
CA ILE A 160 10.03 12.77 -14.03
C ILE A 160 10.23 12.95 -12.52
N ALA A 161 9.36 12.36 -11.70
CA ALA A 161 9.48 12.41 -10.24
C ALA A 161 10.81 11.78 -9.76
N ASP A 162 11.23 10.65 -10.35
CA ASP A 162 12.52 9.99 -10.05
C ASP A 162 13.73 10.87 -10.39
N THR A 163 13.63 11.73 -11.40
CA THR A 163 14.66 12.74 -11.71
C THR A 163 14.71 13.91 -10.73
N LYS A 164 13.88 13.89 -9.67
CA LYS A 164 13.71 14.97 -8.68
C LYS A 164 13.22 16.28 -9.29
N LYS A 165 12.55 16.21 -10.44
CA LYS A 165 11.91 17.36 -11.05
C LYS A 165 10.46 17.50 -10.55
N PRO A 166 9.96 18.73 -10.36
CA PRO A 166 8.59 18.98 -9.97
C PRO A 166 7.61 18.53 -11.07
N VAL A 167 6.64 17.71 -10.69
CA VAL A 167 5.62 17.18 -11.60
C VAL A 167 4.25 17.16 -10.92
N ALA A 168 3.24 17.67 -11.62
CA ALA A 168 1.84 17.53 -11.29
C ALA A 168 1.17 16.64 -12.34
N TYR A 169 0.31 15.72 -11.93
CA TYR A 169 -0.29 14.79 -12.87
C TYR A 169 -1.68 14.33 -12.47
N MET A 170 -2.51 14.05 -13.48
CA MET A 170 -3.84 13.49 -13.38
C MET A 170 -3.97 12.40 -14.43
N VAL A 171 -3.61 11.16 -14.08
CA VAL A 171 -3.55 10.03 -15.02
C VAL A 171 -4.64 9.02 -14.70
N TYR A 172 -5.39 8.59 -15.72
CA TYR A 172 -6.49 7.65 -15.56
C TYR A 172 -6.02 6.21 -15.81
N LYS A 173 -6.42 5.27 -14.94
CA LYS A 173 -6.24 3.82 -15.17
C LYS A 173 -7.26 3.34 -16.21
N PRO A 174 -6.84 2.84 -17.40
CA PRO A 174 -7.76 2.17 -18.32
C PRO A 174 -8.41 0.99 -17.60
N THR A 175 -9.74 0.93 -17.60
CA THR A 175 -10.46 -0.25 -17.13
C THR A 175 -10.06 -1.44 -17.98
N LEU A 176 -9.39 -2.43 -17.38
CA LEU A 176 -9.27 -3.78 -17.93
C LEU A 176 -10.67 -4.24 -18.37
N PRO A 177 -10.81 -5.03 -19.45
CA PRO A 177 -12.10 -5.60 -19.83
C PRO A 177 -12.73 -6.31 -18.64
N GLY A 178 -13.87 -5.81 -18.15
CA GLY A 178 -14.55 -6.34 -16.95
C GLY A 178 -14.30 -5.61 -15.63
N SER A 179 -13.49 -4.55 -15.60
CA SER A 179 -13.35 -3.68 -14.41
C SER A 179 -14.26 -2.46 -14.47
N CYS A 180 -14.92 -2.14 -13.34
CA CYS A 180 -15.79 -0.98 -13.21
C CYS A 180 -15.03 0.32 -13.44
N ARG A 181 -15.63 1.24 -14.22
CA ARG A 181 -15.23 2.65 -14.23
C ARG A 181 -15.31 3.19 -12.80
N PRO A 182 -14.49 4.19 -12.40
CA PRO A 182 -14.71 4.86 -11.13
C PRO A 182 -16.18 5.30 -11.01
N PRO A 183 -16.73 5.38 -9.80
CA PRO A 183 -18.18 5.45 -9.60
C PRO A 183 -18.85 6.62 -10.33
N PHE A 184 -18.11 7.70 -10.62
CA PHE A 184 -18.60 8.85 -11.37
C PHE A 184 -17.47 9.50 -12.20
N PRO A 185 -17.76 10.14 -13.36
CA PRO A 185 -16.79 11.01 -14.01
C PRO A 185 -16.38 12.14 -13.06
N ILE A 186 -15.08 12.43 -12.93
CA ILE A 186 -14.61 13.56 -12.13
C ILE A 186 -15.01 14.86 -12.85
N GLU A 187 -15.52 15.83 -12.11
CA GLU A 187 -15.82 17.16 -12.65
C GLU A 187 -14.54 17.88 -13.09
N GLU A 188 -14.61 18.61 -14.21
CA GLU A 188 -13.46 19.34 -14.79
C GLU A 188 -12.81 20.31 -13.80
N ALA A 189 -13.61 21.02 -13.01
CA ALA A 189 -13.14 21.95 -11.99
C ALA A 189 -12.31 21.23 -10.90
N GLU A 190 -12.65 19.99 -10.58
CA GLU A 190 -11.96 19.21 -9.55
C GLU A 190 -10.60 18.70 -10.06
N VAL A 191 -10.49 18.38 -11.35
CA VAL A 191 -9.20 18.06 -11.98
C VAL A 191 -8.26 19.26 -11.91
N LEU A 192 -8.75 20.46 -12.25
CA LEU A 192 -7.96 21.69 -12.21
C LEU A 192 -7.56 22.07 -10.77
N ARG A 193 -8.47 21.91 -9.81
CA ARG A 193 -8.18 22.05 -8.37
C ARG A 193 -7.00 21.18 -7.95
N HIS A 194 -7.00 19.91 -8.33
CA HIS A 194 -5.92 18.99 -7.98
C HIS A 194 -4.58 19.39 -8.60
N LEU A 195 -4.59 19.83 -9.86
CA LEU A 195 -3.38 20.34 -10.50
C LEU A 195 -2.82 21.57 -9.78
N ALA A 196 -3.69 22.50 -9.34
CA ALA A 196 -3.28 23.66 -8.56
C ALA A 196 -2.64 23.25 -7.22
N ILE A 197 -3.23 22.30 -6.50
CA ILE A 197 -2.70 21.80 -5.22
C ILE A 197 -1.34 21.11 -5.43
N GLN A 198 -1.22 20.24 -6.44
CA GLN A 198 0.05 19.57 -6.75
C GLN A 198 1.14 20.57 -7.15
N ALA A 199 0.81 21.56 -7.98
CA ALA A 199 1.74 22.62 -8.36
C ALA A 199 2.20 23.43 -7.13
N LEU A 200 1.29 23.77 -6.23
CA LEU A 200 1.59 24.52 -5.01
C LEU A 200 2.56 23.76 -4.08
N GLN A 201 2.50 22.43 -4.05
CA GLN A 201 3.44 21.59 -3.28
C GLN A 201 4.87 21.62 -3.83
N THR A 202 5.09 22.10 -5.05
CA THR A 202 6.42 22.19 -5.66
C THR A 202 7.16 23.48 -5.36
N VAL A 203 6.50 24.44 -4.71
CA VAL A 203 7.09 25.74 -4.34
C VAL A 203 8.03 25.56 -3.15
N ALA A 204 9.32 25.81 -3.36
CA ALA A 204 10.38 25.55 -2.39
C ALA A 204 10.58 26.66 -1.34
N ASP A 205 10.25 27.91 -1.69
CA ASP A 205 10.59 29.10 -0.90
C ASP A 205 9.37 29.73 -0.19
N CYS A 206 9.64 30.45 0.90
CA CYS A 206 8.63 31.19 1.65
C CYS A 206 8.21 32.44 0.86
N THR A 207 7.01 32.40 0.28
CA THR A 207 6.43 33.54 -0.44
C THR A 207 6.06 34.69 0.50
N SER A 208 5.93 35.91 -0.06
CA SER A 208 5.43 37.06 0.69
C SER A 208 4.02 36.82 1.26
N VAL A 209 3.73 37.47 2.39
CA VAL A 209 2.43 37.37 3.06
C VAL A 209 1.28 37.85 2.16
N GLN A 210 1.54 38.82 1.28
CA GLN A 210 0.53 39.30 0.33
C GLN A 210 0.09 38.18 -0.61
N VAL A 211 1.04 37.47 -1.21
CA VAL A 211 0.73 36.36 -2.10
C VAL A 211 0.00 35.23 -1.37
N LEU A 212 0.33 34.98 -0.10
CA LEU A 212 -0.42 34.01 0.72
C LEU A 212 -1.88 34.44 0.91
N THR A 213 -2.12 35.73 1.13
CA THR A 213 -3.47 36.30 1.28
C THR A 213 -4.26 36.12 -0.01
N ASP A 214 -3.66 36.54 -1.13
CA ASP A 214 -4.29 36.46 -2.45
C ASP A 214 -4.63 35.00 -2.82
N LEU A 215 -3.71 34.06 -2.53
CA LEU A 215 -3.96 32.64 -2.75
C LEU A 215 -5.07 32.08 -1.86
N VAL A 216 -5.12 32.42 -0.56
CA VAL A 216 -6.19 31.98 0.34
C VAL A 216 -7.55 32.48 -0.15
N GLU A 217 -7.64 33.73 -0.59
CA GLU A 217 -8.86 34.28 -1.18
C GLU A 217 -9.21 33.57 -2.49
N SER A 218 -8.27 33.42 -3.43
CA SER A 218 -8.49 32.72 -4.70
C SER A 218 -8.94 31.28 -4.50
N PHE A 219 -8.28 30.51 -3.63
CA PHE A 219 -8.64 29.11 -3.34
C PHE A 219 -9.99 28.99 -2.64
N SER A 220 -10.33 29.89 -1.72
CA SER A 220 -11.62 29.84 -1.00
C SER A 220 -12.82 30.23 -1.88
N GLN A 221 -12.61 31.09 -2.88
CA GLN A 221 -13.65 31.58 -3.78
C GLN A 221 -13.82 30.73 -5.04
N ALA A 222 -12.81 29.96 -5.44
CA ALA A 222 -12.81 29.18 -6.68
C ALA A 222 -13.86 28.05 -6.67
N LYS A 223 -14.75 28.06 -7.68
CA LYS A 223 -15.83 27.06 -7.83
C LYS A 223 -15.92 26.50 -9.24
N THR A 224 -15.58 27.30 -10.24
CA THR A 224 -15.71 26.97 -11.66
C THR A 224 -14.35 26.64 -12.27
N CYS A 225 -14.33 26.00 -13.45
CA CYS A 225 -13.09 25.78 -14.19
C CYS A 225 -12.34 27.10 -14.46
N ALA A 226 -13.06 28.18 -14.74
CA ALA A 226 -12.46 29.49 -15.00
C ALA A 226 -11.71 30.02 -13.75
N ASP A 227 -12.31 29.86 -12.57
CA ASP A 227 -11.67 30.25 -11.31
C ASP A 227 -10.42 29.40 -11.07
N TRP A 228 -10.51 28.08 -11.30
CA TRP A 228 -9.36 27.19 -11.10
C TRP A 228 -8.24 27.43 -12.12
N PHE A 229 -8.53 27.81 -13.35
CA PHE A 229 -7.50 28.26 -14.30
C PHE A 229 -6.81 29.54 -13.83
N LYS A 230 -7.54 30.46 -13.20
CA LYS A 230 -6.95 31.65 -12.57
C LYS A 230 -6.03 31.24 -11.41
N VAL A 231 -6.50 30.35 -10.52
CA VAL A 231 -5.68 29.81 -9.43
C VAL A 231 -4.42 29.13 -9.95
N ILE A 232 -4.51 28.33 -11.02
CA ILE A 232 -3.35 27.68 -11.64
C ILE A 232 -2.36 28.73 -12.16
N CYS A 233 -2.84 29.79 -12.81
CA CYS A 233 -2.00 30.90 -13.25
C CYS A 233 -1.27 31.55 -12.05
N ASP A 234 -2.01 31.86 -10.97
CA ASP A 234 -1.47 32.44 -9.73
C ASP A 234 -0.37 31.55 -9.13
N VAL A 235 -0.58 30.23 -9.12
CA VAL A 235 0.41 29.25 -8.62
C VAL A 235 1.62 29.13 -9.55
N PHE A 236 1.45 29.24 -10.87
CA PHE A 236 2.56 29.15 -11.82
C PHE A 236 3.58 30.28 -11.66
N TYR A 237 3.15 31.47 -11.22
CA TYR A 237 4.10 32.54 -10.88
C TYR A 237 5.04 32.20 -9.71
N LEU A 238 4.76 31.14 -8.96
CA LEU A 238 5.53 30.73 -7.79
C LEU A 238 6.50 29.58 -8.06
N VAL A 239 6.46 28.99 -9.25
CA VAL A 239 7.32 27.87 -9.63
C VAL A 239 8.33 28.30 -10.69
N SER A 240 9.54 27.76 -10.60
CA SER A 240 10.59 28.00 -11.61
C SER A 240 10.52 26.99 -12.75
N GLU A 241 10.18 25.74 -12.45
CA GLU A 241 10.00 24.67 -13.43
C GLU A 241 8.83 23.79 -12.96
N LEU A 242 7.98 23.31 -13.88
CA LEU A 242 6.94 22.34 -13.58
C LEU A 242 6.56 21.52 -14.81
N TYR A 243 6.46 20.20 -14.63
CA TYR A 243 5.87 19.30 -15.62
C TYR A 243 4.42 19.00 -15.24
N ILE A 244 3.51 19.02 -16.20
CA ILE A 244 2.10 18.74 -15.99
C ILE A 244 1.66 17.66 -16.96
N ILE A 245 1.10 16.55 -16.46
CA ILE A 245 0.63 15.42 -17.29
C ILE A 245 -0.85 15.16 -17.00
N ILE A 246 -1.70 15.38 -18.00
CA ILE A 246 -3.16 15.28 -17.85
C ILE A 246 -3.71 14.25 -18.82
N ASP A 247 -4.38 13.22 -18.31
CA ASP A 247 -5.16 12.28 -19.10
C ASP A 247 -6.65 12.61 -19.00
N LEU A 248 -7.20 13.14 -20.09
CA LEU A 248 -8.62 13.49 -20.20
C LEU A 248 -9.53 12.25 -20.30
N GLY A 249 -8.96 11.04 -20.35
CA GLY A 249 -9.68 9.78 -20.19
C GLY A 249 -10.44 9.64 -18.85
N ILE A 250 -10.17 10.51 -17.89
CA ILE A 250 -10.87 10.61 -16.59
C ILE A 250 -12.34 11.05 -16.72
N HIS A 251 -12.70 11.75 -17.79
CA HIS A 251 -14.03 12.33 -18.01
C HIS A 251 -14.94 11.42 -18.85
N ALA A 252 -15.11 10.14 -18.47
CA ALA A 252 -15.69 9.05 -19.27
C ALA A 252 -17.02 9.32 -20.05
N SER A 253 -17.70 10.45 -19.85
CA SER A 253 -18.92 10.88 -20.54
C SER A 253 -19.06 12.40 -20.84
N SER A 254 -18.28 13.33 -20.24
CA SER A 254 -18.44 14.79 -20.41
C SER A 254 -17.08 15.48 -20.62
N ALA A 255 -16.61 15.59 -21.86
CA ALA A 255 -15.30 16.16 -22.18
C ALA A 255 -15.36 17.29 -23.23
N ASP A 256 -16.55 17.87 -23.44
CA ASP A 256 -16.72 18.92 -24.45
C ASP A 256 -16.14 20.26 -23.99
N ALA A 257 -16.14 20.56 -22.69
CA ALA A 257 -15.51 21.77 -22.17
C ALA A 257 -13.97 21.63 -22.07
N ALA A 258 -13.46 20.42 -21.81
CA ALA A 258 -12.04 20.08 -21.88
C ALA A 258 -11.38 20.23 -23.26
N LYS A 259 -12.17 20.27 -24.36
CA LYS A 259 -11.63 20.50 -25.72
C LYS A 259 -10.81 21.77 -25.86
N THR A 260 -11.18 22.80 -25.09
CA THR A 260 -10.56 24.13 -25.12
C THR A 260 -9.35 24.27 -24.20
N TRP A 261 -9.03 23.25 -23.40
CA TRP A 261 -7.93 23.31 -22.42
C TRP A 261 -6.57 23.62 -23.04
N PRO A 262 -6.17 23.09 -24.22
CA PRO A 262 -4.92 23.50 -24.84
C PRO A 262 -4.83 25.00 -25.08
N SER A 263 -5.92 25.63 -25.55
CA SER A 263 -5.97 27.08 -25.74
C SER A 263 -5.93 27.84 -24.42
N LYS A 264 -6.60 27.35 -23.37
CA LYS A 264 -6.57 27.98 -22.04
C LYS A 264 -5.18 27.91 -21.40
N PHE A 265 -4.54 26.73 -21.44
CA PHE A 265 -3.17 26.58 -20.99
C PHE A 265 -2.23 27.44 -21.84
N HIS A 266 -2.42 27.54 -23.15
CA HIS A 266 -1.61 28.40 -23.99
C HIS A 266 -1.65 29.86 -23.52
N THR A 267 -2.85 30.41 -23.28
CA THR A 267 -3.01 31.77 -22.76
C THR A 267 -2.32 31.95 -21.41
N ILE A 268 -2.48 30.99 -20.49
CA ILE A 268 -1.80 31.04 -19.18
C ILE A 268 -0.28 31.02 -19.34
N LEU A 269 0.25 30.20 -20.26
CA LEU A 269 1.69 30.14 -20.50
C LEU A 269 2.23 31.44 -21.11
N GLU A 270 1.47 32.10 -22.00
CA GLU A 270 1.83 33.41 -22.54
C GLU A 270 1.82 34.49 -21.45
N ASP A 271 0.80 34.49 -20.58
CA ASP A 271 0.69 35.43 -19.46
C ASP A 271 1.86 35.24 -18.46
N VAL A 272 2.17 33.98 -18.14
CA VAL A 272 3.29 33.62 -17.25
C VAL A 272 4.62 34.00 -17.87
N GLU A 273 4.85 33.71 -19.16
CA GLU A 273 6.10 34.05 -19.86
C GLU A 273 6.30 35.57 -19.98
N ALA A 274 5.21 36.34 -20.13
CA ALA A 274 5.27 37.80 -20.19
C ALA A 274 5.71 38.47 -18.88
N ILE A 275 5.40 37.85 -17.73
CA ILE A 275 5.72 38.39 -16.40
C ILE A 275 6.97 37.71 -15.80
N SER A 276 7.12 36.41 -15.98
CA SER A 276 8.20 35.57 -15.47
C SER A 276 8.81 34.71 -16.58
N PRO A 277 9.67 35.27 -17.44
CA PRO A 277 10.25 34.55 -18.58
C PRO A 277 11.19 33.40 -18.17
N GLU A 278 11.64 33.38 -16.91
CA GLU A 278 12.47 32.31 -16.33
C GLU A 278 11.62 31.10 -15.88
N THR A 279 10.30 31.25 -15.75
CA THR A 279 9.38 30.17 -15.38
C THR A 279 9.13 29.26 -16.57
N ILE A 280 9.48 27.98 -16.43
CA ILE A 280 9.32 26.98 -17.50
C ILE A 280 8.26 25.94 -17.12
N ILE A 281 7.09 26.03 -17.74
CA ILE A 281 5.98 25.08 -17.54
C ILE A 281 5.80 24.22 -18.79
N ARG A 282 5.76 22.91 -18.60
CA ARG A 282 5.57 21.94 -19.68
C ARG A 282 4.30 21.16 -19.46
N VAL A 283 3.33 21.31 -20.36
CA VAL A 283 2.02 20.68 -20.23
C VAL A 283 1.85 19.58 -21.27
N MET A 284 1.61 18.35 -20.84
CA MET A 284 1.19 17.25 -21.68
C MET A 284 -0.30 16.98 -21.48
N ILE A 285 -1.06 16.98 -22.58
CA ILE A 285 -2.49 16.63 -22.55
C ILE A 285 -2.69 15.38 -23.40
N ILE A 286 -3.12 14.31 -22.75
CA ILE A 286 -3.43 13.01 -23.33
C ILE A 286 -4.94 12.93 -23.56
N SER A 287 -5.35 12.58 -24.77
CA SER A 287 -6.77 12.49 -25.12
C SER A 287 -7.04 11.48 -26.23
N CYS A 288 -8.12 10.71 -26.11
CA CYS A 288 -8.67 9.89 -27.19
C CYS A 288 -9.67 10.67 -28.07
N ARG A 289 -9.94 11.94 -27.75
CA ARG A 289 -10.86 12.82 -28.49
C ARG A 289 -10.08 13.98 -29.12
N PRO A 290 -10.55 14.53 -30.25
CA PRO A 290 -10.00 15.76 -30.81
C PRO A 290 -10.01 16.90 -29.79
N LEU A 291 -8.88 17.60 -29.71
CA LEU A 291 -8.72 18.82 -28.92
C LEU A 291 -8.56 20.03 -29.85
N ASP A 292 -9.02 21.19 -29.38
CA ASP A 292 -8.85 22.44 -30.10
C ASP A 292 -7.38 22.85 -29.99
N VAL A 293 -6.73 23.00 -31.15
CA VAL A 293 -5.36 23.48 -31.22
C VAL A 293 -5.41 24.97 -31.56
N PRO A 294 -4.83 25.85 -30.73
CA PRO A 294 -4.78 27.27 -31.06
C PRO A 294 -4.04 27.50 -32.39
N GLN A 295 -4.62 28.34 -33.25
CA GLN A 295 -4.07 28.63 -34.57
C GLN A 295 -2.78 29.46 -34.42
N ASN A 296 -1.72 29.09 -35.14
CA ASN A 296 -0.39 29.75 -35.14
C ASN A 296 0.45 29.64 -33.84
N SER A 297 0.15 28.69 -32.96
CA SER A 297 0.93 28.49 -31.73
C SER A 297 2.26 27.77 -31.96
N VAL A 298 3.36 28.53 -31.92
CA VAL A 298 4.74 28.02 -32.11
C VAL A 298 5.18 27.04 -31.01
N ASN A 299 4.54 27.08 -29.84
CA ASN A 299 4.90 26.29 -28.65
C ASN A 299 3.96 25.09 -28.39
N VAL A 300 3.07 24.76 -29.34
CA VAL A 300 2.16 23.60 -29.24
C VAL A 300 2.57 22.54 -30.26
N SER A 301 2.89 21.35 -29.77
CA SER A 301 3.24 20.20 -30.60
C SER A 301 2.23 19.07 -30.39
N LYS A 302 2.11 18.17 -31.37
CA LYS A 302 1.09 17.12 -31.36
C LYS A 302 1.63 15.80 -31.90
N ILE A 303 1.52 14.76 -31.08
CA ILE A 303 1.77 13.36 -31.44
C ILE A 303 0.42 12.68 -31.67
N ILE A 304 0.25 12.09 -32.85
CA ILE A 304 -0.95 11.29 -33.17
C ILE A 304 -0.61 9.81 -33.01
N LEU A 305 -1.20 9.16 -32.02
CA LEU A 305 -1.04 7.73 -31.79
C LEU A 305 -1.80 6.93 -32.84
N ARG A 306 -1.08 6.07 -33.54
CA ARG A 306 -1.65 5.08 -34.45
C ARG A 306 -1.65 3.70 -33.80
N LYS A 307 -2.38 2.76 -34.39
CA LYS A 307 -2.31 1.35 -33.98
C LYS A 307 -0.83 0.90 -34.05
N PRO A 308 -0.31 0.21 -33.01
CA PRO A 308 1.09 -0.22 -33.00
C PRO A 308 1.39 -1.11 -34.21
N ASN A 309 2.43 -0.79 -34.97
CA ASN A 309 2.89 -1.62 -36.08
C ASN A 309 4.00 -2.55 -35.55
N VAL A 310 3.61 -3.52 -34.73
CA VAL A 310 4.54 -4.37 -33.96
C VAL A 310 4.43 -5.80 -34.46
N HIS A 311 5.56 -6.40 -34.86
CA HIS A 311 5.60 -7.82 -35.21
C HIS A 311 5.34 -8.66 -33.95
N PRO A 312 4.46 -9.68 -34.00
CA PRO A 312 4.10 -10.51 -32.83
C PRO A 312 5.30 -11.10 -32.07
N ASP A 313 6.43 -11.30 -32.74
CA ASP A 313 7.65 -11.87 -32.15
C ASP A 313 8.46 -10.88 -31.28
N LEU A 314 8.35 -9.56 -31.52
CA LEU A 314 8.97 -8.54 -30.66
C LEU A 314 8.24 -8.42 -29.31
N ILE A 315 6.98 -8.83 -29.29
CA ILE A 315 6.09 -8.80 -28.14
C ILE A 315 6.37 -9.98 -27.19
N ARG A 316 6.68 -11.17 -27.74
CA ARG A 316 7.00 -12.40 -26.96
C ARG A 316 8.29 -12.31 -26.15
N ASN A 317 9.24 -11.46 -26.53
CA ASN A 317 10.51 -11.31 -25.82
C ASN A 317 10.50 -10.27 -24.68
N ARG A 318 9.36 -9.60 -24.41
CA ARG A 318 9.22 -8.62 -23.32
C ARG A 318 8.79 -9.25 -21.99
N HIS A 319 9.52 -10.25 -21.53
CA HIS A 319 9.39 -10.75 -20.15
C HIS A 319 10.16 -9.89 -19.12
N SER A 320 10.86 -8.83 -19.54
CA SER A 320 11.56 -7.91 -18.63
C SER A 320 10.66 -6.76 -18.18
N LYS A 321 10.46 -6.64 -16.86
CA LYS A 321 9.64 -5.66 -16.13
C LYS A 321 10.09 -4.18 -16.22
N GLN A 322 10.75 -3.75 -17.29
CA GLN A 322 11.21 -2.36 -17.42
C GLN A 322 10.94 -1.87 -18.85
N ALA A 323 10.09 -0.84 -18.97
CA ALA A 323 10.12 0.04 -20.12
C ALA A 323 11.56 0.56 -20.29
N ARG A 324 12.19 0.29 -21.43
CA ARG A 324 13.54 0.81 -21.71
C ARG A 324 13.40 2.29 -22.05
N ILE A 325 13.41 3.13 -21.02
CA ILE A 325 13.51 4.59 -21.19
C ILE A 325 14.88 4.88 -21.79
N PRO A 326 14.98 5.48 -22.99
CA PRO A 326 16.26 5.82 -23.58
C PRO A 326 17.07 6.73 -22.62
N PRO A 327 18.27 6.33 -22.16
CA PRO A 327 19.10 7.16 -21.28
C PRO A 327 19.48 8.52 -21.91
N SER A 328 19.39 8.62 -23.24
CA SER A 328 19.66 9.84 -24.01
C SER A 328 18.59 10.92 -23.92
N LEU A 329 17.36 10.60 -23.50
CA LEU A 329 16.25 11.57 -23.41
C LEU A 329 16.48 12.67 -22.36
N TRP A 330 17.32 12.38 -21.36
CA TRP A 330 17.53 13.24 -20.18
C TRP A 330 18.97 13.75 -20.05
N GLN A 331 19.78 13.69 -21.11
CA GLN A 331 21.08 14.37 -21.11
C GLN A 331 20.85 15.89 -21.05
N ALA A 332 21.17 16.45 -19.89
CA ALA A 332 20.65 17.71 -19.37
C ALA A 332 20.98 18.96 -20.20
N TYR A 333 19.98 19.85 -20.34
CA TYR A 333 20.22 21.29 -20.51
C TYR A 333 21.00 21.80 -19.29
N GLN A 334 22.22 22.30 -19.50
CA GLN A 334 22.97 23.03 -18.47
C GLN A 334 22.70 24.53 -18.66
N PRO A 335 22.10 25.23 -17.67
CA PRO A 335 22.03 26.68 -17.73
C PRO A 335 23.44 27.28 -17.80
N PRO A 336 23.64 28.41 -18.50
CA PRO A 336 24.96 29.03 -18.63
C PRO A 336 25.51 29.42 -17.25
N LYS A 337 26.69 28.90 -16.89
CA LYS A 337 27.36 29.26 -15.63
C LYS A 337 27.74 30.75 -15.65
N PRO A 338 27.53 31.50 -14.54
CA PRO A 338 28.12 32.81 -14.39
C PRO A 338 29.66 32.71 -14.44
N ARG A 339 30.27 33.66 -15.14
CA ARG A 339 31.69 33.72 -15.47
C ARG A 339 32.53 33.83 -14.19
N ALA A 340 33.04 32.70 -13.69
CA ALA A 340 34.04 32.67 -12.63
C ALA A 340 35.44 32.56 -13.26
N THR A 341 36.29 33.49 -12.87
CA THR A 341 37.68 33.69 -13.28
C THR A 341 38.54 32.43 -13.13
N GLN A 342 39.34 32.18 -14.17
CA GLN A 342 40.35 31.13 -14.21
C GLN A 342 41.42 31.35 -13.15
N VAL A 343 41.66 30.33 -12.34
CA VAL A 343 42.96 30.09 -11.71
C VAL A 343 43.34 28.66 -12.08
N GLU A 344 44.42 28.52 -12.84
CA GLU A 344 44.98 27.25 -13.32
C GLU A 344 45.99 26.65 -12.32
N ALA A 345 46.07 25.31 -12.41
CA ALA A 345 47.27 24.44 -12.42
C ALA A 345 47.27 23.33 -11.36
N PRO A 346 47.96 22.18 -11.57
CA PRO A 346 48.42 21.54 -12.82
C PRO A 346 48.04 20.04 -12.94
N LYS A 347 48.30 19.49 -14.15
CA LYS A 347 48.01 18.13 -14.62
C LYS A 347 49.12 17.11 -14.29
N SER A 348 48.73 15.84 -14.20
CA SER A 348 49.55 14.63 -14.50
C SER A 348 48.60 13.62 -15.17
N GLN A 349 48.70 13.30 -16.47
CA GLN A 349 49.57 12.29 -17.11
C GLN A 349 49.47 10.91 -16.41
N ASP A 350 49.30 9.77 -17.06
CA ASP A 350 48.93 9.35 -18.43
C ASP A 350 48.74 7.81 -18.35
N GLU A 351 48.31 7.18 -19.45
CA GLU A 351 48.42 5.75 -19.78
C GLU A 351 47.20 4.79 -19.61
N SER A 352 46.82 4.27 -20.77
CA SER A 352 46.15 3.00 -21.09
C SER A 352 46.71 2.58 -22.47
N PRO A 353 46.40 1.42 -23.07
CA PRO A 353 45.85 0.14 -22.61
C PRO A 353 46.73 -1.06 -23.09
N VAL A 354 46.30 -2.33 -22.96
CA VAL A 354 46.33 -3.37 -24.03
C VAL A 354 45.56 -4.65 -23.61
N LEU A 355 44.92 -5.22 -24.63
CA LEU A 355 44.04 -6.40 -24.80
C LEU A 355 44.67 -7.77 -24.40
N VAL A 356 43.85 -8.83 -24.26
CA VAL A 356 43.85 -10.06 -25.10
C VAL A 356 42.57 -10.92 -24.90
N ASN A 357 42.13 -11.49 -26.03
CA ASN A 357 41.01 -12.31 -26.48
C ASN A 357 40.53 -13.59 -25.71
N ASN A 358 39.21 -13.84 -25.87
CA ASN A 358 38.45 -15.04 -26.30
C ASN A 358 39.09 -16.46 -26.27
N HIS A 359 38.32 -17.44 -25.75
CA HIS A 359 37.69 -18.51 -26.56
C HIS A 359 36.84 -19.49 -25.70
N SER A 360 35.69 -19.91 -26.25
CA SER A 360 34.85 -21.05 -25.82
C SER A 360 35.53 -22.41 -26.09
N PRO A 361 34.95 -23.52 -25.58
CA PRO A 361 34.37 -24.48 -26.53
C PRO A 361 33.06 -25.18 -26.09
N ASN A 362 32.42 -25.77 -27.11
CA ASN A 362 31.10 -26.40 -27.18
C ASN A 362 31.03 -27.84 -26.63
N GLY A 363 29.83 -28.19 -26.13
CA GLY A 363 29.05 -29.40 -26.48
C GLY A 363 29.17 -30.66 -25.60
N PRO A 364 28.26 -31.64 -25.71
CA PRO A 364 26.88 -31.61 -26.25
C PRO A 364 25.81 -32.15 -25.27
N ALA A 365 24.55 -31.98 -25.66
CA ALA A 365 23.34 -32.48 -25.03
C ALA A 365 23.20 -34.01 -25.14
N ASN A 366 22.57 -34.62 -24.12
CA ASN A 366 21.98 -35.95 -24.22
C ASN A 366 20.58 -35.94 -23.59
N GLU A 367 19.59 -36.27 -24.41
CA GLU A 367 18.22 -36.57 -24.04
C GLU A 367 18.17 -37.95 -23.37
N THR A 368 17.53 -38.06 -22.22
CA THR A 368 16.97 -39.33 -21.74
C THR A 368 15.65 -39.09 -21.06
N ALA A 369 14.60 -39.70 -21.62
CA ALA A 369 13.27 -39.83 -21.07
C ALA A 369 13.32 -40.55 -19.71
N ALA A 370 12.70 -39.95 -18.68
CA ALA A 370 12.50 -40.58 -17.39
C ALA A 370 11.07 -41.15 -17.33
N GLN A 371 10.98 -42.46 -17.17
CA GLN A 371 9.77 -43.23 -16.95
C GLN A 371 9.18 -42.92 -15.56
N ASN A 372 7.85 -42.75 -15.52
CA ASN A 372 7.05 -42.64 -14.30
C ASN A 372 7.14 -43.92 -13.48
N ASN A 373 7.84 -43.86 -12.35
CA ASN A 373 7.68 -44.82 -11.26
C ASN A 373 6.84 -44.17 -10.16
N HIS A 374 5.55 -44.50 -10.14
CA HIS A 374 4.66 -44.20 -9.02
C HIS A 374 5.12 -45.02 -7.80
N ILE A 375 5.65 -44.34 -6.78
CA ILE A 375 5.80 -44.92 -5.44
C ILE A 375 4.51 -44.58 -4.69
N ASP A 376 3.79 -45.62 -4.27
CA ASP A 376 2.57 -45.51 -3.47
C ASP A 376 2.94 -45.12 -2.03
N MET A 377 3.02 -43.80 -1.77
CA MET A 377 3.09 -43.27 -0.40
C MET A 377 1.68 -43.20 0.17
N GLY A 378 1.24 -44.32 0.76
CA GLY A 378 0.00 -44.40 1.53
C GLY A 378 -0.07 -43.33 2.62
N VAL A 379 -1.30 -42.97 3.01
CA VAL A 379 -1.56 -42.16 4.22
C VAL A 379 -0.73 -42.72 5.35
N ALA A 380 0.14 -41.92 5.97
CA ALA A 380 0.84 -42.33 7.17
C ALA A 380 -0.23 -42.81 8.16
N GLY A 381 -0.30 -44.12 8.38
CA GLY A 381 -1.31 -44.72 9.22
C GLY A 381 -1.26 -44.03 10.58
N SER A 382 -2.41 -43.57 11.05
CA SER A 382 -2.66 -43.24 12.45
C SER A 382 -1.80 -44.16 13.30
N VAL A 383 -0.81 -43.60 14.01
CA VAL A 383 -0.11 -44.36 15.06
C VAL A 383 -1.21 -44.99 15.90
N ALA A 384 -1.18 -46.31 16.06
CA ALA A 384 -2.18 -47.00 16.85
C ALA A 384 -2.27 -46.29 18.21
N LYS A 385 -3.49 -45.94 18.65
CA LYS A 385 -3.77 -45.25 19.92
C LYS A 385 -3.08 -45.90 21.13
N ASP A 386 -2.63 -47.14 20.99
CA ASP A 386 -2.04 -47.99 22.03
C ASP A 386 -0.52 -47.79 22.28
N CYS A 387 0.13 -46.76 21.73
CA CYS A 387 1.60 -46.58 21.88
C CYS A 387 2.08 -45.18 22.35
N ILE A 388 1.19 -44.28 22.76
CA ILE A 388 1.61 -42.96 23.28
C ILE A 388 1.71 -43.03 24.81
N GLU A 389 2.93 -43.14 25.33
CA GLU A 389 3.18 -43.14 26.76
C GLU A 389 3.20 -41.72 27.33
N LYS A 390 2.56 -41.56 28.50
CA LYS A 390 2.60 -40.30 29.25
C LYS A 390 4.06 -40.04 29.71
N PRO A 391 4.59 -38.83 29.46
CA PRO A 391 5.92 -38.44 29.94
C PRO A 391 6.10 -38.57 31.45
N ALA A 392 7.29 -39.01 31.87
CA ALA A 392 7.64 -39.00 33.29
C ALA A 392 8.04 -37.60 33.78
N HIS A 393 8.62 -36.79 32.89
CA HIS A 393 9.17 -35.47 33.24
C HIS A 393 8.78 -34.37 32.25
N ALA A 394 8.67 -33.13 32.76
CA ALA A 394 8.37 -31.94 31.95
C ALA A 394 9.40 -31.66 30.82
N ARG A 395 10.63 -32.16 30.95
CA ARG A 395 11.67 -32.03 29.91
C ARG A 395 11.46 -32.92 28.67
N GLU A 396 10.49 -33.83 28.71
CA GLU A 396 10.19 -34.73 27.59
C GLU A 396 9.16 -34.13 26.63
N PHE A 397 8.54 -33.00 27.00
CA PHE A 397 7.77 -32.17 26.09
C PHE A 397 8.74 -31.44 25.16
N THR A 398 8.60 -31.68 23.86
CA THR A 398 9.53 -31.14 22.84
C THR A 398 8.88 -30.12 21.92
N ILE A 399 7.54 -30.04 21.92
CA ILE A 399 6.77 -29.11 21.10
C ILE A 399 5.91 -28.23 22.02
N ALA A 400 5.98 -26.93 21.83
CA ALA A 400 5.08 -25.97 22.47
C ALA A 400 4.19 -25.35 21.39
N ILE A 401 2.87 -25.44 21.54
CA ILE A 401 1.89 -24.82 20.67
C ILE A 401 1.33 -23.59 21.39
N PHE A 402 1.23 -22.46 20.71
CA PHE A 402 0.74 -21.21 21.27
C PHE A 402 -0.49 -20.75 20.50
N CYS A 403 -1.55 -20.42 21.23
CA CYS A 403 -2.79 -19.86 20.67
C CYS A 403 -3.16 -18.58 21.42
N ALA A 404 -3.63 -17.56 20.70
CA ALA A 404 -4.01 -16.26 21.24
C ALA A 404 -5.50 -16.18 21.56
N LEU A 405 -6.33 -16.97 20.87
CA LEU A 405 -7.77 -16.98 21.02
C LEU A 405 -8.28 -18.36 21.48
N PRO A 406 -9.35 -18.40 22.31
CA PRO A 406 -9.96 -19.66 22.72
C PRO A 406 -10.40 -20.55 21.55
N ILE A 407 -10.92 -19.95 20.47
CA ILE A 407 -11.33 -20.70 19.27
C ILE A 407 -10.17 -21.42 18.56
N GLU A 408 -8.96 -20.87 18.66
CA GLU A 408 -7.74 -21.48 18.12
C GLU A 408 -7.29 -22.65 19.02
N ALA A 409 -7.30 -22.41 20.34
CA ALA A 409 -6.95 -23.42 21.33
C ALA A 409 -7.92 -24.61 21.30
N ASP A 410 -9.24 -24.37 21.20
CA ASP A 410 -10.27 -25.41 21.12
C ASP A 410 -10.08 -26.30 19.87
N ALA A 411 -9.71 -25.71 18.74
CA ALA A 411 -9.43 -26.44 17.51
C ALA A 411 -8.19 -27.33 17.66
N VAL A 412 -7.11 -26.82 18.25
CA VAL A 412 -5.89 -27.59 18.55
C VAL A 412 -6.17 -28.72 19.54
N LEU A 413 -6.88 -28.44 20.63
CA LEU A 413 -7.25 -29.42 21.65
C LEU A 413 -8.08 -30.56 21.08
N SER A 414 -8.98 -30.26 20.16
CA SER A 414 -9.83 -31.26 19.50
C SER A 414 -9.03 -32.25 18.64
N LEU A 415 -7.78 -31.93 18.32
CA LEU A 415 -6.86 -32.78 17.54
C LEU A 415 -5.79 -33.48 18.38
N PHE A 416 -5.79 -33.31 19.71
CA PHE A 416 -4.94 -34.09 20.60
C PHE A 416 -5.29 -35.58 20.50
N ASP A 417 -4.27 -36.43 20.39
CA ASP A 417 -4.44 -37.88 20.39
C ASP A 417 -4.52 -38.43 21.83
N ALA A 418 -3.89 -37.73 22.78
CA ALA A 418 -3.97 -38.00 24.20
C ALA A 418 -3.91 -36.70 25.03
N HIS A 419 -4.52 -36.72 26.21
CA HIS A 419 -4.48 -35.62 27.18
C HIS A 419 -3.84 -36.10 28.48
N TRP A 420 -2.93 -35.29 29.01
CA TRP A 420 -2.25 -35.52 30.28
C TRP A 420 -2.75 -34.53 31.33
N ASN A 421 -2.84 -34.96 32.58
CA ASN A 421 -3.25 -34.06 33.65
C ASN A 421 -2.12 -33.05 33.93
N GLN A 422 -2.45 -31.76 33.81
CA GLN A 422 -1.49 -30.67 34.03
C GLN A 422 -0.86 -30.69 35.42
N HIS A 423 -1.59 -31.19 36.44
CA HIS A 423 -1.14 -31.21 37.83
C HIS A 423 -0.03 -32.24 38.09
N ASP A 424 0.23 -33.11 37.12
CA ASP A 424 1.31 -34.09 37.20
C ASP A 424 2.70 -33.47 36.94
N TYR A 425 2.75 -32.22 36.45
CA TYR A 425 3.99 -31.52 36.14
C TYR A 425 4.04 -30.18 36.90
N SER A 426 5.08 -29.96 37.68
CA SER A 426 5.25 -28.71 38.43
C SER A 426 5.72 -27.58 37.51
N LYS A 427 5.04 -26.43 37.57
CA LYS A 427 5.49 -25.20 36.91
C LYS A 427 6.72 -24.61 37.61
N ALA A 428 7.60 -23.99 36.84
CA ALA A 428 8.71 -23.22 37.40
C ALA A 428 8.18 -22.02 38.22
N PRO A 429 8.89 -21.58 39.27
CA PRO A 429 8.52 -20.38 40.00
C PRO A 429 8.42 -19.16 39.06
N GLY A 430 7.31 -18.43 39.13
CA GLY A 430 7.04 -17.25 38.28
C GLY A 430 6.48 -17.55 36.89
N ASP A 431 6.15 -18.80 36.59
CA ASP A 431 5.40 -19.18 35.40
C ASP A 431 3.89 -19.06 35.64
N ASP A 432 3.29 -18.00 35.12
CA ASP A 432 1.88 -17.66 35.25
C ASP A 432 1.02 -18.23 34.11
N ASN A 433 1.63 -18.95 33.16
CA ASN A 433 0.90 -19.53 32.05
C ASN A 433 -0.11 -20.60 32.51
N CYS A 434 -1.17 -20.72 31.72
CA CYS A 434 -2.09 -21.85 31.74
C CYS A 434 -1.74 -22.79 30.59
N TYR A 435 -1.67 -24.10 30.90
CA TYR A 435 -1.28 -25.12 29.93
C TYR A 435 -2.38 -26.15 29.75
N SER A 436 -2.51 -26.64 28.53
CA SER A 436 -3.11 -27.93 28.27
C SER A 436 -2.03 -28.87 27.74
N ILE A 437 -1.96 -30.07 28.29
CA ILE A 437 -0.83 -30.98 28.07
C ILE A 437 -1.34 -32.26 27.44
N GLY A 438 -0.61 -32.79 26.46
CA GLY A 438 -1.05 -33.97 25.75
C GLY A 438 -0.04 -34.47 24.73
N ALA A 439 -0.54 -35.17 23.72
CA ALA A 439 0.24 -35.64 22.60
C ALA A 439 -0.50 -35.43 21.27
N ILE A 440 0.28 -35.16 20.23
CA ILE A 440 -0.16 -35.16 18.83
C ILE A 440 0.83 -36.03 18.04
N GLY A 441 0.32 -37.11 17.44
CA GLY A 441 1.13 -38.15 16.83
C GLY A 441 2.16 -38.70 17.82
N ARG A 442 3.44 -38.65 17.44
CA ARG A 442 4.57 -39.10 18.26
C ARG A 442 5.12 -38.04 19.22
N HIS A 443 4.53 -36.85 19.25
CA HIS A 443 5.09 -35.71 19.98
C HIS A 443 4.30 -35.45 21.27
N ASN A 444 5.01 -35.39 22.39
CA ASN A 444 4.48 -34.80 23.61
C ASN A 444 4.46 -33.27 23.47
N VAL A 445 3.26 -32.71 23.57
CA VAL A 445 3.00 -31.30 23.30
C VAL A 445 2.47 -30.59 24.55
N VAL A 446 2.83 -29.32 24.67
CA VAL A 446 2.19 -28.38 25.59
C VAL A 446 1.52 -27.29 24.77
N LEU A 447 0.21 -27.12 24.95
CA LEU A 447 -0.55 -25.98 24.46
C LEU A 447 -0.53 -24.87 25.51
N VAL A 448 0.01 -23.72 25.13
CA VAL A 448 0.08 -22.51 25.93
C VAL A 448 -1.06 -21.59 25.53
N HIS A 449 -1.88 -21.20 26.51
CA HIS A 449 -2.96 -20.26 26.33
C HIS A 449 -2.42 -18.84 26.56
N ILE A 450 -2.22 -18.07 25.49
CA ILE A 450 -1.78 -16.68 25.62
C ILE A 450 -2.96 -15.87 26.19
N PRO A 451 -2.77 -15.06 27.24
CA PRO A 451 -3.87 -14.39 27.93
C PRO A 451 -4.59 -13.33 27.09
N SER A 452 -3.92 -12.77 26.08
CA SER A 452 -4.47 -11.79 25.16
C SER A 452 -3.55 -11.65 23.94
N MET A 453 -4.08 -11.17 22.81
CA MET A 453 -3.31 -10.86 21.60
C MET A 453 -2.14 -9.89 21.85
N GLY A 454 -1.13 -9.95 20.97
CA GLY A 454 -0.01 -9.02 20.92
C GLY A 454 1.35 -9.60 21.33
N LYS A 455 2.42 -9.01 20.77
CA LYS A 455 3.79 -9.54 20.82
C LYS A 455 4.35 -9.68 22.24
N SER A 456 4.08 -8.71 23.11
CA SER A 456 4.62 -8.66 24.48
C SER A 456 4.11 -9.82 25.35
N LYS A 457 2.81 -10.14 25.24
CA LYS A 457 2.18 -11.23 25.97
C LYS A 457 2.66 -12.58 25.45
N ALA A 458 2.77 -12.70 24.14
CA ALA A 458 3.29 -13.88 23.47
C ALA A 458 4.76 -14.17 23.87
N ALA A 459 5.61 -13.14 23.92
CA ALA A 459 6.99 -13.24 24.38
C ALA A 459 7.10 -13.71 25.85
N THR A 460 6.33 -13.09 26.74
CA THR A 460 6.31 -13.45 28.17
C THR A 460 5.88 -14.91 28.35
N ALA A 461 4.80 -15.32 27.68
CA ALA A 461 4.31 -16.69 27.74
C ALA A 461 5.35 -17.69 27.21
N SER A 462 6.02 -17.37 26.10
CA SER A 462 7.07 -18.22 25.51
C SER A 462 8.27 -18.40 26.45
N SER A 463 8.76 -17.31 27.02
CA SER A 463 9.88 -17.33 27.97
C SER A 463 9.59 -18.18 29.21
N GLN A 464 8.41 -17.98 29.82
CA GLN A 464 7.99 -18.77 30.99
C GLN A 464 7.78 -20.25 30.63
N CYS A 465 7.16 -20.55 29.50
CA CYS A 465 6.97 -21.92 29.01
C CYS A 465 8.29 -22.67 28.84
N ARG A 466 9.30 -22.03 28.25
CA ARG A 466 10.64 -22.63 28.10
C ARG A 466 11.36 -22.84 29.43
N THR A 467 11.02 -22.06 30.45
CA THR A 467 11.57 -22.23 31.80
C THR A 467 10.98 -23.46 32.48
N THR A 468 9.67 -23.70 32.34
CA THR A 468 9.00 -24.90 32.89
C THR A 468 9.30 -26.15 32.07
N PHE A 469 9.10 -26.08 30.76
CA PHE A 469 9.32 -27.17 29.81
C PHE A 469 10.67 -26.97 29.12
N THR A 470 11.74 -27.33 29.82
CA THR A 470 13.12 -27.16 29.34
C THR A 470 13.48 -28.00 28.11
N GLY A 471 12.62 -28.96 27.74
CA GLY A 471 12.79 -29.84 26.58
C GLY A 471 12.33 -29.28 25.24
N ILE A 472 11.71 -28.09 25.21
CA ILE A 472 11.09 -27.54 24.00
C ILE A 472 12.12 -27.26 22.90
N LYS A 473 12.00 -28.00 21.80
CA LYS A 473 12.84 -27.88 20.60
C LYS A 473 12.18 -27.07 19.49
N LEU A 474 10.85 -27.05 19.44
CA LEU A 474 10.09 -26.28 18.45
C LEU A 474 8.88 -25.60 19.11
N SER A 475 8.71 -24.32 18.81
CA SER A 475 7.51 -23.56 19.13
C SER A 475 6.65 -23.37 17.89
N LEU A 476 5.35 -23.62 18.00
CA LEU A 476 4.38 -23.45 16.93
C LEU A 476 3.38 -22.36 17.35
N LEU A 477 3.29 -21.27 16.60
CA LEU A 477 2.24 -20.28 16.79
C LEU A 477 1.09 -20.62 15.85
N VAL A 478 -0.04 -21.06 16.41
CA VAL A 478 -1.16 -21.59 15.64
C VAL A 478 -2.38 -20.71 15.82
N GLY A 479 -3.03 -20.31 14.71
CA GLY A 479 -4.21 -19.49 14.82
C GLY A 479 -4.73 -18.91 13.50
N ILE A 480 -5.41 -17.77 13.59
CA ILE A 480 -5.97 -17.04 12.45
C ILE A 480 -5.17 -15.77 12.12
N CYS A 481 -5.30 -15.28 10.89
CA CYS A 481 -4.61 -14.07 10.42
C CYS A 481 -5.40 -13.31 9.34
N GLY A 482 -5.00 -12.07 9.08
CA GLY A 482 -5.42 -11.33 7.90
C GLY A 482 -4.55 -11.67 6.69
N GLY A 483 -5.15 -11.99 5.55
CA GLY A 483 -4.45 -12.42 4.34
C GLY A 483 -4.15 -11.28 3.37
N VAL A 484 -3.02 -11.37 2.66
CA VAL A 484 -2.77 -10.56 1.46
C VAL A 484 -3.33 -11.33 0.27
N PRO A 485 -4.35 -10.84 -0.45
CA PRO A 485 -5.10 -11.67 -1.41
C PRO A 485 -4.29 -12.22 -2.60
N GLY A 486 -3.19 -11.56 -2.97
CA GLY A 486 -2.39 -11.92 -4.14
C GLY A 486 -3.05 -11.55 -5.48
N GLU A 487 -2.29 -11.67 -6.57
CA GLU A 487 -2.78 -11.38 -7.93
C GLU A 487 -3.89 -12.38 -8.31
N PRO A 488 -5.08 -11.91 -8.73
CA PRO A 488 -6.15 -12.80 -9.18
C PRO A 488 -5.71 -13.69 -10.35
N GLY A 489 -6.05 -14.98 -10.29
CA GLY A 489 -5.66 -15.95 -11.31
C GLY A 489 -4.19 -16.37 -11.33
N SER A 490 -3.38 -15.91 -10.38
CA SER A 490 -2.03 -16.42 -10.17
C SER A 490 -2.03 -17.63 -9.22
N GLU A 491 -0.96 -18.42 -9.25
CA GLU A 491 -0.70 -19.46 -8.23
C GLU A 491 -0.59 -18.88 -6.81
N GLY A 492 -0.36 -17.56 -6.71
CA GLY A 492 -0.33 -16.82 -5.45
C GLY A 492 -1.68 -16.24 -5.01
N GLU A 493 -2.79 -16.59 -5.66
CA GLU A 493 -4.13 -16.16 -5.22
C GLU A 493 -4.48 -16.87 -3.90
N ARG A 494 -4.77 -16.10 -2.84
CA ARG A 494 -5.02 -16.58 -1.47
C ARG A 494 -6.45 -16.32 -1.02
N LEU A 495 -7.19 -17.37 -0.69
CA LEU A 495 -8.60 -17.29 -0.30
C LEU A 495 -8.77 -17.34 1.23
N LEU A 496 -9.95 -16.95 1.71
CA LEU A 496 -10.32 -17.17 3.09
C LEU A 496 -10.35 -18.68 3.38
N GLY A 497 -9.82 -19.06 4.54
CA GLY A 497 -9.63 -20.44 4.93
C GLY A 497 -8.32 -21.08 4.45
N ASP A 498 -7.58 -20.49 3.50
CA ASP A 498 -6.24 -20.97 3.16
C ASP A 498 -5.30 -20.91 4.36
N VAL A 499 -4.28 -21.76 4.36
CA VAL A 499 -3.23 -21.78 5.39
C VAL A 499 -2.00 -21.04 4.90
N VAL A 500 -1.39 -20.24 5.77
CA VAL A 500 -0.10 -19.58 5.56
C VAL A 500 0.90 -20.07 6.61
N ILE A 501 2.12 -20.41 6.17
CA ILE A 501 3.21 -20.88 7.02
C ILE A 501 4.40 -19.93 6.85
N SER A 502 4.97 -19.48 7.97
CA SER A 502 6.10 -18.55 7.94
C SER A 502 7.40 -19.19 7.48
N GLU A 503 8.01 -18.65 6.43
CA GLU A 503 9.44 -18.82 6.13
C GLU A 503 10.32 -17.65 6.63
N GLY A 504 9.67 -16.61 7.16
CA GLY A 504 10.28 -15.45 7.76
C GLY A 504 9.22 -14.53 8.35
N LEU A 505 9.62 -13.71 9.31
CA LEU A 505 8.76 -12.68 9.91
C LEU A 505 9.33 -11.29 9.70
N VAL A 506 8.42 -10.33 9.51
CA VAL A 506 8.74 -8.89 9.51
C VAL A 506 7.91 -8.20 10.57
N GLN A 507 8.58 -7.57 11.53
CA GLN A 507 7.92 -6.69 12.48
C GLN A 507 7.60 -5.34 11.81
N TYR A 508 6.45 -5.26 11.16
CA TYR A 508 6.13 -4.16 10.23
C TYR A 508 5.82 -2.85 10.95
N ASP A 509 5.46 -2.90 12.23
CA ASP A 509 5.12 -1.75 13.07
C ASP A 509 6.30 -1.21 13.89
N PHE A 510 7.51 -1.79 13.73
CA PHE A 510 8.71 -1.36 14.44
C PHE A 510 9.52 -0.35 13.63
N GLY A 511 9.51 0.91 14.05
CA GLY A 511 10.07 1.98 13.24
C GLY A 511 9.87 3.38 13.84
N ARG A 512 10.01 4.38 12.98
CA ARG A 512 9.83 5.80 13.33
C ARG A 512 8.64 6.37 12.56
N GLN A 513 7.71 6.98 13.28
CA GLN A 513 6.62 7.74 12.68
C GLN A 513 7.09 9.17 12.40
N TYR A 514 6.95 9.60 11.15
CA TYR A 514 7.12 10.98 10.70
C TYR A 514 5.75 11.59 10.37
N PRO A 515 5.63 12.92 10.27
CA PRO A 515 4.45 13.53 9.67
C PRO A 515 4.22 12.94 8.26
N GLY A 516 3.07 12.29 8.06
CA GLY A 516 2.66 11.73 6.77
C GLY A 516 3.17 10.33 6.40
N PHE A 517 4.17 9.77 7.09
CA PHE A 517 4.61 8.40 6.79
C PHE A 517 5.33 7.69 7.95
N PHE A 518 5.31 6.36 7.89
CA PHE A 518 6.05 5.50 8.82
C PHE A 518 7.28 4.91 8.13
N LYS A 519 8.45 5.01 8.78
CA LYS A 519 9.68 4.38 8.30
C LYS A 519 10.06 3.22 9.21
N ARG A 520 9.96 2.00 8.70
CA ARG A 520 10.38 0.79 9.42
C ARG A 520 11.89 0.80 9.70
N LYS A 521 12.27 0.28 10.87
CA LYS A 521 13.66 -0.06 11.22
C LYS A 521 14.00 -1.45 10.69
N ALA A 522 15.07 -1.56 9.92
CA ALA A 522 15.43 -2.77 9.17
C ALA A 522 16.92 -3.14 9.27
N THR A 523 17.66 -2.56 10.22
CA THR A 523 19.07 -2.93 10.40
C THR A 523 19.19 -4.36 10.93
N VAL A 524 20.38 -4.97 10.80
CA VAL A 524 20.62 -6.35 11.26
C VAL A 524 20.36 -6.50 12.77
N GLN A 525 20.64 -5.46 13.56
CA GLN A 525 20.41 -5.44 15.02
C GLN A 525 18.93 -5.25 15.38
N GLU A 526 18.12 -4.72 14.46
CA GLU A 526 16.71 -4.35 14.67
C GLU A 526 15.75 -5.30 13.92
N SER A 527 16.29 -6.28 13.20
CA SER A 527 15.52 -7.29 12.47
C SER A 527 15.44 -8.57 13.27
N LEU A 528 14.30 -9.26 13.17
CA LEU A 528 14.13 -10.58 13.77
C LEU A 528 15.20 -11.55 13.29
N SER A 529 15.56 -12.49 14.16
CA SER A 529 16.56 -13.52 13.86
C SER A 529 16.21 -14.33 12.60
N LYS A 530 17.26 -14.84 11.93
CA LYS A 530 17.08 -15.78 10.81
C LYS A 530 16.38 -17.04 11.31
N LEU A 531 15.57 -17.63 10.44
CA LEU A 531 14.90 -18.89 10.72
C LEU A 531 15.93 -19.98 11.08
N ASP A 532 15.61 -20.77 12.11
CA ASP A 532 16.45 -21.88 12.54
C ASP A 532 16.75 -22.86 11.40
N ALA A 533 17.94 -23.47 11.41
CA ALA A 533 18.40 -24.34 10.32
C ALA A 533 17.53 -25.60 10.16
N ALA A 534 17.07 -26.20 11.26
CA ALA A 534 16.22 -27.39 11.20
C ALA A 534 14.83 -27.03 10.65
N VAL A 535 14.26 -25.91 11.09
CA VAL A 535 12.98 -25.40 10.56
C VAL A 535 13.12 -25.04 9.08
N SER A 536 14.20 -24.37 8.69
CA SER A 536 14.47 -24.01 7.29
C SER A 536 14.59 -25.23 6.39
N SER A 537 15.33 -26.26 6.82
CA SER A 537 15.46 -27.51 6.06
C SER A 537 14.13 -28.25 5.94
N PHE A 538 13.31 -28.23 6.99
CA PHE A 538 12.00 -28.85 6.98
C PHE A 538 11.03 -28.11 6.05
N LEU A 539 10.99 -26.78 6.08
CA LEU A 539 10.19 -25.98 5.14
C LEU A 539 10.61 -26.20 3.69
N ALA A 540 11.91 -26.34 3.42
CA ALA A 540 12.42 -26.66 2.08
C ALA A 540 11.88 -28.01 1.59
N ARG A 541 11.81 -29.02 2.46
CA ARG A 541 11.16 -30.30 2.16
C ARG A 541 9.66 -30.13 1.93
N LEU A 542 8.96 -29.39 2.78
CA LEU A 542 7.51 -29.15 2.65
C LEU A 542 7.15 -28.45 1.32
N LYS A 543 8.03 -27.61 0.76
CA LYS A 543 7.82 -26.95 -0.53
C LYS A 543 7.93 -27.86 -1.75
N THR A 544 8.44 -29.08 -1.60
CA THR A 544 8.45 -30.04 -2.71
C THR A 544 7.01 -30.48 -3.02
N ALA A 545 6.75 -30.82 -4.28
CA ALA A 545 5.39 -31.15 -4.73
C ALA A 545 4.77 -32.31 -3.95
N GLU A 546 5.55 -33.35 -3.67
CA GLU A 546 5.09 -34.55 -2.96
C GLU A 546 4.71 -34.25 -1.50
N TYR A 547 5.58 -33.56 -0.76
CA TYR A 547 5.30 -33.21 0.64
C TYR A 547 4.24 -32.12 0.78
N THR A 548 4.13 -31.18 -0.18
CA THR A 548 3.01 -30.23 -0.24
C THR A 548 1.68 -30.98 -0.40
N ALA A 549 1.60 -31.91 -1.35
CA ALA A 549 0.40 -32.69 -1.60
C ALA A 549 0.02 -33.57 -0.40
N LEU A 550 1.01 -34.20 0.26
CA LEU A 550 0.80 -34.97 1.48
C LEU A 550 0.30 -34.09 2.62
N LEU A 551 0.91 -32.92 2.84
CA LEU A 551 0.49 -32.00 3.89
C LEU A 551 -0.95 -31.51 3.65
N LEU A 552 -1.29 -31.17 2.41
CA LEU A 552 -2.64 -30.76 2.04
C LEU A 552 -3.64 -31.90 2.30
N LYS A 553 -3.32 -33.13 1.91
CA LYS A 553 -4.13 -34.33 2.16
C LYS A 553 -4.37 -34.56 3.66
N ASN A 554 -3.33 -34.48 4.48
CA ASN A 554 -3.46 -34.65 5.93
C ASN A 554 -4.26 -33.51 6.55
N THR A 555 -4.08 -32.28 6.05
CA THR A 555 -4.88 -31.12 6.48
C THR A 555 -6.36 -31.35 6.21
N HIS A 556 -6.74 -31.83 5.02
CA HIS A 556 -8.12 -32.20 4.72
C HIS A 556 -8.64 -33.27 5.65
N HIS A 557 -7.88 -34.36 5.84
CA HIS A 557 -8.27 -35.47 6.71
C HIS A 557 -8.58 -35.02 8.14
N TYR A 558 -7.71 -34.19 8.74
CA TYR A 558 -7.91 -33.71 10.10
C TYR A 558 -9.02 -32.66 10.22
N LEU A 559 -9.22 -31.85 9.18
CA LEU A 559 -10.35 -30.93 9.12
C LEU A 559 -11.68 -31.70 9.01
N ASP A 560 -11.73 -32.78 8.21
CA ASP A 560 -12.90 -33.67 8.10
C ASP A 560 -13.23 -34.33 9.44
N ALA A 561 -12.20 -34.76 10.19
CA ALA A 561 -12.38 -35.33 11.52
C ALA A 561 -13.02 -34.33 12.50
N LEU A 562 -12.60 -33.05 12.45
CA LEU A 562 -13.22 -31.98 13.26
C LEU A 562 -14.68 -31.72 12.84
N GLN A 563 -14.95 -31.70 11.54
CA GLN A 563 -16.28 -31.45 10.97
C GLN A 563 -17.21 -32.68 11.02
N SER A 564 -16.69 -33.85 11.39
CA SER A 564 -17.45 -35.09 11.58
C SER A 564 -17.55 -35.48 13.07
N HIS A 565 -17.27 -34.53 13.97
CA HIS A 565 -17.31 -34.77 15.41
C HIS A 565 -18.71 -35.28 15.86
N PRO A 566 -18.81 -36.28 16.75
CA PRO A 566 -20.10 -36.84 17.17
C PRO A 566 -21.03 -35.84 17.85
N ASP A 567 -20.46 -34.93 18.64
CA ASP A 567 -21.19 -33.79 19.21
C ASP A 567 -21.56 -32.77 18.12
N GLU A 568 -22.87 -32.56 17.92
CA GLU A 568 -23.39 -31.70 16.86
C GLU A 568 -22.91 -30.25 16.95
N LYS A 569 -22.80 -29.70 18.16
CA LYS A 569 -22.35 -28.32 18.35
C LYS A 569 -20.92 -28.14 17.87
N ARG A 570 -20.02 -29.07 18.22
CA ARG A 570 -18.63 -29.10 17.72
C ARG A 570 -18.55 -29.36 16.22
N ARG A 571 -19.40 -30.25 15.71
CA ARG A 571 -19.52 -30.57 14.29
C ARG A 571 -19.82 -29.32 13.45
N LEU A 572 -20.84 -28.56 13.88
CA LEU A 572 -21.29 -27.36 13.17
C LEU A 572 -20.34 -26.16 13.35
N GLN A 573 -19.58 -26.12 14.45
CA GLN A 573 -18.65 -25.03 14.78
C GLN A 573 -17.62 -24.75 13.68
N TYR A 574 -17.16 -25.80 13.01
CA TYR A 574 -16.09 -25.71 12.01
C TYR A 574 -16.60 -25.86 10.57
N THR A 575 -17.90 -25.66 10.33
CA THR A 575 -18.48 -25.75 8.99
C THR A 575 -17.83 -24.74 8.04
N HIS A 576 -17.52 -25.17 6.81
CA HIS A 576 -17.01 -24.27 5.78
C HIS A 576 -18.07 -23.18 5.49
N PRO A 577 -17.73 -21.88 5.59
CA PRO A 577 -18.70 -20.79 5.41
C PRO A 577 -19.34 -20.69 4.03
N GLY A 578 -18.74 -21.32 3.03
CA GLY A 578 -19.17 -21.27 1.63
C GLY A 578 -18.24 -20.35 0.82
N ILE A 579 -17.91 -20.75 -0.42
CA ILE A 579 -16.97 -20.00 -1.27
C ILE A 579 -17.56 -18.64 -1.70
N GLU A 580 -18.89 -18.57 -1.77
CA GLU A 580 -19.66 -17.36 -2.02
C GLU A 580 -19.53 -16.31 -0.91
N ASN A 581 -19.07 -16.74 0.27
CA ASN A 581 -18.80 -15.86 1.41
C ASN A 581 -17.33 -15.40 1.47
N ASP A 582 -16.52 -15.70 0.44
CA ASP A 582 -15.21 -15.09 0.23
C ASP A 582 -15.33 -13.81 -0.60
N SER A 583 -15.58 -12.71 0.10
CA SER A 583 -15.77 -11.38 -0.48
C SER A 583 -14.52 -10.52 -0.30
N LEU A 584 -13.77 -10.33 -1.39
CA LEU A 584 -12.67 -9.37 -1.45
C LEU A 584 -13.14 -8.11 -2.18
N TYR A 585 -13.05 -6.95 -1.52
CA TYR A 585 -13.39 -5.66 -2.11
C TYR A 585 -12.14 -4.94 -2.66
N GLN A 586 -12.36 -3.92 -3.50
CA GLN A 586 -11.28 -3.01 -3.90
C GLN A 586 -10.58 -2.43 -2.66
N PRO A 587 -9.24 -2.26 -2.68
CA PRO A 587 -8.49 -1.81 -1.51
C PRO A 587 -8.92 -0.44 -0.97
N PHE A 588 -9.39 0.44 -1.87
CA PHE A 588 -9.84 1.81 -1.60
C PHE A 588 -11.34 1.92 -1.35
N TYR A 589 -12.09 0.81 -1.41
CA TYR A 589 -13.52 0.85 -1.16
C TYR A 589 -13.77 1.02 0.34
N LEU A 590 -14.61 2.00 0.70
CA LEU A 590 -14.88 2.34 2.09
C LEU A 590 -16.07 1.54 2.59
N HIS A 591 -15.85 0.82 3.69
CA HIS A 591 -16.89 0.13 4.44
C HIS A 591 -17.69 1.15 5.27
N LYS A 592 -18.78 1.68 4.70
CA LYS A 592 -19.60 2.75 5.32
C LYS A 592 -21.09 2.64 4.99
N HIS A 593 -21.93 3.43 5.67
CA HIS A 593 -23.31 3.63 5.22
C HIS A 593 -23.32 4.33 3.86
N HIS A 594 -24.21 3.88 2.97
CA HIS A 594 -24.30 4.40 1.60
C HIS A 594 -25.44 5.40 1.40
N GLU A 595 -26.39 5.45 2.34
CA GLU A 595 -27.51 6.38 2.31
C GLU A 595 -27.66 7.16 3.62
N LYS A 596 -28.09 8.42 3.52
CA LYS A 596 -28.39 9.27 4.68
C LYS A 596 -29.45 8.67 5.61
N SER A 597 -30.40 7.90 5.06
CA SER A 597 -31.42 7.18 5.82
C SER A 597 -30.85 6.13 6.79
N GLN A 598 -29.63 5.64 6.51
CA GLN A 598 -28.98 4.55 7.26
C GLN A 598 -28.03 5.08 8.35
N CYS A 599 -27.75 6.38 8.41
CA CYS A 599 -26.74 6.93 9.31
C CYS A 599 -27.27 8.16 10.06
N SER A 600 -27.33 8.07 11.38
CA SER A 600 -27.80 9.15 12.25
C SER A 600 -26.87 10.38 12.25
N SER A 601 -25.58 10.18 11.96
CA SER A 601 -24.53 11.20 11.92
C SER A 601 -23.99 11.45 10.50
N TRP A 602 -24.83 11.28 9.47
CA TRP A 602 -24.41 11.32 8.06
C TRP A 602 -23.57 12.55 7.67
N GLU A 603 -24.00 13.75 8.06
CA GLU A 603 -23.34 15.00 7.63
C GLU A 603 -21.92 15.15 8.19
N ASP A 604 -21.64 14.52 9.34
CA ASP A 604 -20.35 14.60 10.02
C ASP A 604 -19.47 13.37 9.78
N ASP A 605 -20.08 12.22 9.45
CA ASP A 605 -19.40 10.94 9.26
C ASP A 605 -19.54 10.41 7.83
N CYS A 606 -20.47 9.45 7.58
CA CYS A 606 -20.52 8.65 6.35
C CYS A 606 -20.80 9.46 5.08
N GLY A 607 -21.44 10.63 5.21
CA GLY A 607 -21.69 11.57 4.12
C GLY A 607 -20.48 12.45 3.76
N THR A 608 -19.47 12.48 4.63
CA THR A 608 -18.20 13.16 4.35
C THR A 608 -17.27 12.28 3.53
N LEU A 609 -16.22 12.89 3.00
CA LEU A 609 -15.26 12.16 2.20
C LEU A 609 -14.24 11.40 3.05
N GLY A 610 -14.15 10.09 2.82
CA GLY A 610 -13.34 9.23 3.68
C GLY A 610 -13.96 8.96 5.04
N GLY A 611 -15.10 9.60 5.34
CA GLY A 611 -15.79 9.46 6.61
C GLY A 611 -16.51 8.12 6.74
N VAL A 612 -16.39 7.55 7.93
CA VAL A 612 -17.02 6.30 8.35
C VAL A 612 -17.44 6.50 9.80
N CYS A 613 -18.71 6.28 10.12
CA CYS A 613 -19.16 6.37 11.52
C CYS A 613 -18.80 5.09 12.29
N GLU A 614 -18.79 5.18 13.61
CA GLU A 614 -18.48 4.05 14.50
C GLU A 614 -19.40 2.84 14.26
N GLU A 615 -20.70 3.08 14.05
CA GLU A 615 -21.68 2.04 13.73
C GLU A 615 -21.33 1.29 12.43
N ALA A 616 -20.83 2.00 11.41
CA ALA A 616 -20.43 1.35 10.17
C ALA A 616 -19.14 0.52 10.35
N ILE A 617 -18.19 0.98 11.18
CA ILE A 617 -16.94 0.25 11.47
C ILE A 617 -17.21 -1.13 12.12
N GLU A 618 -18.29 -1.23 12.90
CA GLU A 618 -18.69 -2.47 13.59
C GLU A 618 -19.69 -3.32 12.80
N SER A 619 -20.35 -2.73 11.80
CA SER A 619 -21.34 -3.41 10.95
C SER A 619 -20.69 -4.36 9.95
N ASN A 620 -21.45 -5.33 9.47
CA ASN A 620 -21.02 -6.22 8.39
C ASN A 620 -21.45 -5.68 7.02
N CYS A 621 -20.85 -6.20 5.95
CA CYS A 621 -21.10 -5.73 4.58
C CYS A 621 -22.56 -5.92 4.14
N ASP A 622 -23.22 -6.99 4.57
CA ASP A 622 -24.61 -7.26 4.22
C ASP A 622 -25.56 -6.21 4.83
N SER A 623 -25.28 -5.79 6.07
CA SER A 623 -26.09 -4.79 6.80
C SER A 623 -25.87 -3.38 6.26
N LEU A 624 -24.65 -3.03 5.84
CA LEU A 624 -24.37 -1.74 5.21
C LEU A 624 -24.81 -1.67 3.75
N GLY A 625 -25.01 -2.82 3.11
CA GLY A 625 -25.31 -2.89 1.68
C GLY A 625 -24.10 -2.58 0.81
N CYS A 626 -22.92 -3.08 1.19
CA CYS A 626 -21.70 -2.86 0.42
C CYS A 626 -21.86 -3.28 -1.05
N GLU A 627 -21.45 -2.39 -1.95
CA GLU A 627 -21.68 -2.47 -3.39
C GLU A 627 -21.01 -3.69 -4.02
N TYR A 628 -21.82 -4.61 -4.55
CA TYR A 628 -21.34 -5.85 -5.18
C TYR A 628 -20.32 -5.60 -6.32
N HIS A 629 -20.46 -4.49 -7.06
CA HIS A 629 -19.54 -4.17 -8.16
C HIS A 629 -18.13 -3.73 -7.70
N GLN A 630 -17.94 -3.52 -6.39
CA GLN A 630 -16.63 -3.25 -5.79
C GLN A 630 -15.88 -4.55 -5.45
N LEU A 631 -16.51 -5.71 -5.63
CA LEU A 631 -15.86 -7.00 -5.42
C LEU A 631 -14.83 -7.27 -6.52
N ILE A 632 -13.67 -7.74 -6.10
CA ILE A 632 -12.62 -8.25 -6.98
C ILE A 632 -12.99 -9.67 -7.38
N GLN A 633 -13.08 -9.91 -8.70
CA GLN A 633 -13.27 -11.27 -9.21
C GLN A 633 -12.02 -12.12 -8.93
N ARG A 634 -12.25 -13.31 -8.35
CA ARG A 634 -11.21 -14.27 -7.97
C ARG A 634 -11.31 -15.51 -8.85
N TRP A 635 -10.19 -15.96 -9.41
CA TRP A 635 -10.21 -17.08 -10.36
C TRP A 635 -10.54 -18.40 -9.67
N ARG A 636 -9.99 -18.62 -8.47
CA ARG A 636 -10.22 -19.83 -7.66
C ARG A 636 -11.68 -19.96 -7.21
N THR A 637 -12.39 -18.86 -6.96
CA THR A 637 -13.83 -18.93 -6.61
C THR A 637 -14.67 -19.26 -7.84
N GLN A 638 -14.37 -18.68 -9.01
CA GLN A 638 -15.11 -18.92 -10.26
C GLN A 638 -14.93 -20.33 -10.85
N ASN A 639 -13.78 -20.97 -10.61
CA ASN A 639 -13.48 -22.29 -11.17
C ASN A 639 -13.66 -23.43 -10.17
N PHE A 640 -14.19 -23.13 -8.98
CA PHE A 640 -14.38 -24.11 -7.91
C PHE A 640 -15.25 -25.30 -8.36
N GLU A 641 -16.42 -25.03 -8.94
CA GLU A 641 -17.35 -26.08 -9.39
C GLU A 641 -16.78 -26.96 -10.52
N LYS A 642 -15.89 -26.40 -11.36
CA LYS A 642 -15.26 -27.14 -12.46
C LYS A 642 -14.19 -28.13 -11.98
N GLN A 643 -13.68 -27.95 -10.77
CA GLN A 643 -12.62 -28.79 -10.20
C GLN A 643 -13.14 -29.98 -9.40
N GLY A 644 -14.46 -30.07 -9.16
CA GLY A 644 -15.09 -31.23 -8.51
C GLY A 644 -14.61 -31.50 -7.07
N GLN A 645 -13.99 -30.52 -6.41
CA GLN A 645 -13.52 -30.62 -5.03
C GLN A 645 -14.55 -30.00 -4.08
N GLU A 646 -14.76 -30.62 -2.90
CA GLU A 646 -15.66 -30.08 -1.87
C GLU A 646 -15.14 -28.81 -1.20
N ARG A 647 -13.82 -28.51 -1.29
CA ARG A 647 -13.17 -27.32 -0.69
C ARG A 647 -11.98 -26.86 -1.52
N ASN A 648 -11.83 -25.54 -1.70
CA ASN A 648 -10.70 -24.93 -2.41
C ASN A 648 -9.61 -24.52 -1.42
N LEU A 649 -9.04 -25.47 -0.68
CA LEU A 649 -8.03 -25.20 0.33
C LEU A 649 -6.62 -25.24 -0.28
N THR A 650 -5.79 -24.24 0.01
CA THR A 650 -4.37 -24.22 -0.37
C THR A 650 -3.48 -23.84 0.82
N ILE A 651 -2.23 -24.31 0.79
CA ILE A 651 -1.20 -24.00 1.78
C ILE A 651 -0.12 -23.14 1.11
N HIS A 652 0.16 -21.99 1.71
CA HIS A 652 1.12 -21.00 1.19
C HIS A 652 2.27 -20.87 2.17
N ILE A 653 3.51 -21.02 1.69
CA ILE A 653 4.71 -20.80 2.50
C ILE A 653 5.32 -19.47 2.07
N GLY A 654 5.45 -18.53 3.00
CA GLY A 654 5.91 -17.19 2.68
C GLY A 654 6.24 -16.36 3.91
N LYS A 655 6.65 -15.11 3.66
CA LYS A 655 6.97 -14.16 4.74
C LYS A 655 5.69 -13.59 5.34
N LEU A 656 5.60 -13.56 6.66
CA LEU A 656 4.46 -12.98 7.40
C LEU A 656 4.86 -11.67 8.08
N ALA A 657 3.91 -10.76 8.22
CA ALA A 657 4.07 -9.55 9.01
C ALA A 657 3.49 -9.71 10.42
N SER A 658 4.24 -9.26 11.42
CA SER A 658 3.88 -9.30 12.83
C SER A 658 3.81 -7.89 13.41
N GLY A 659 2.76 -7.54 14.16
CA GLY A 659 2.62 -6.22 14.80
C GLY A 659 1.44 -6.13 15.76
N ASP A 660 1.36 -5.08 16.57
CA ASP A 660 0.27 -4.90 17.54
C ASP A 660 -0.95 -4.18 16.93
N LYS A 661 -0.90 -3.83 15.64
CA LYS A 661 -2.02 -3.23 14.92
C LYS A 661 -2.81 -4.30 14.17
N VAL A 662 -4.13 -4.26 14.29
CA VAL A 662 -5.02 -4.98 13.36
C VAL A 662 -5.11 -4.15 12.09
N ILE A 663 -4.67 -4.70 10.96
CA ILE A 663 -4.81 -4.01 9.67
C ILE A 663 -6.27 -4.04 9.24
N LYS A 664 -6.88 -2.85 9.14
CA LYS A 664 -8.24 -2.61 8.63
C LYS A 664 -8.25 -1.67 7.40
N SER A 665 -7.14 -1.60 6.68
CA SER A 665 -6.96 -0.73 5.52
C SER A 665 -6.39 -1.56 4.37
N GLY A 666 -7.17 -1.73 3.32
CA GLY A 666 -6.74 -2.48 2.13
C GLY A 666 -5.54 -1.82 1.45
N GLU A 667 -5.47 -0.49 1.48
CA GLU A 667 -4.35 0.29 0.95
C GLU A 667 -3.07 0.07 1.76
N ASP A 668 -3.14 0.15 3.10
CA ASP A 668 -1.98 -0.11 3.95
C ASP A 668 -1.51 -1.57 3.86
N ARG A 669 -2.46 -2.51 3.78
CA ARG A 669 -2.18 -3.92 3.51
C ARG A 669 -1.36 -4.07 2.24
N ASP A 670 -1.82 -3.49 1.13
CA ASP A 670 -1.17 -3.64 -0.18
C ASP A 670 0.18 -2.94 -0.22
N ARG A 671 0.30 -1.76 0.41
CA ARG A 671 1.56 -1.02 0.56
C ARG A 671 2.61 -1.85 1.31
N VAL A 672 2.27 -2.35 2.50
CA VAL A 672 3.21 -3.16 3.30
C VAL A 672 3.51 -4.49 2.60
N ALA A 673 2.53 -5.10 1.94
CA ALA A 673 2.74 -6.31 1.13
C ALA A 673 3.74 -6.09 0.00
N LEU A 674 3.65 -4.96 -0.70
CA LEU A 674 4.57 -4.60 -1.78
C LEU A 674 5.98 -4.33 -1.24
N GLU A 675 6.09 -3.54 -0.18
CA GLU A 675 7.37 -3.12 0.42
C GLU A 675 8.13 -4.31 1.02
N GLU A 676 7.44 -5.15 1.80
CA GLU A 676 8.07 -6.20 2.61
C GLU A 676 7.98 -7.59 1.97
N LYS A 677 7.17 -7.74 0.91
CA LYS A 677 6.90 -9.01 0.21
C LYS A 677 6.30 -10.06 1.15
N ILE A 678 5.31 -9.64 1.95
CA ILE A 678 4.59 -10.50 2.89
C ILE A 678 3.33 -11.09 2.25
N ILE A 679 2.82 -12.18 2.82
CA ILE A 679 1.58 -12.85 2.36
C ILE A 679 0.43 -12.80 3.37
N ALA A 680 0.69 -12.42 4.63
CA ALA A 680 -0.32 -12.28 5.67
C ALA A 680 0.17 -11.43 6.85
N PHE A 681 -0.77 -10.98 7.69
CA PHE A 681 -0.58 -10.18 8.90
C PHE A 681 -1.10 -10.93 10.13
N GLU A 682 -0.28 -11.00 11.16
CA GLU A 682 -0.61 -11.57 12.47
C GLU A 682 -0.01 -10.71 13.62
N MET A 683 -0.28 -11.06 14.88
CA MET A 683 -0.02 -10.14 16.01
C MET A 683 0.91 -10.68 17.12
N GLU A 684 1.36 -11.93 17.06
CA GLU A 684 2.09 -12.57 18.15
C GLU A 684 3.50 -13.03 17.76
N GLY A 685 3.71 -13.36 16.48
CA GLY A 685 4.86 -14.09 15.97
C GLY A 685 6.20 -13.48 16.34
N ALA A 686 6.36 -12.17 16.20
CA ALA A 686 7.60 -11.46 16.54
C ALA A 686 7.97 -11.61 18.03
N GLY A 687 6.99 -11.78 18.92
CA GLY A 687 7.26 -12.05 20.33
C GLY A 687 7.84 -13.44 20.60
N LEU A 688 7.48 -14.45 19.79
CA LEU A 688 7.96 -15.82 19.95
C LEU A 688 9.26 -16.07 19.20
N TRP A 689 9.49 -15.36 18.10
CA TRP A 689 10.51 -15.69 17.10
C TRP A 689 11.93 -15.74 17.67
N ASP A 690 12.27 -14.85 18.61
CA ASP A 690 13.61 -14.78 19.19
C ASP A 690 13.83 -15.66 20.43
N HIS A 691 12.82 -16.44 20.85
CA HIS A 691 12.94 -17.34 22.01
C HIS A 691 13.42 -18.75 21.64
N GLY A 692 13.65 -19.04 20.35
CA GLY A 692 14.15 -20.32 19.84
C GLY A 692 13.49 -20.72 18.52
N PRO A 693 13.70 -21.97 18.04
CA PRO A 693 13.10 -22.43 16.78
C PRO A 693 11.58 -22.28 16.82
N CYS A 694 11.04 -21.53 15.87
CA CYS A 694 9.64 -21.15 15.81
C CYS A 694 9.10 -21.31 14.39
N MET A 695 7.85 -21.76 14.27
CA MET A 695 7.09 -21.75 13.02
C MET A 695 5.71 -21.16 13.30
N VAL A 696 5.31 -20.17 12.51
CA VAL A 696 3.99 -19.56 12.55
C VAL A 696 3.12 -20.23 11.51
N ILE A 697 2.01 -20.81 11.94
CA ILE A 697 1.02 -21.52 11.11
C ILE A 697 -0.31 -20.83 11.33
N LYS A 698 -0.78 -20.08 10.34
CA LYS A 698 -2.05 -19.34 10.45
C LYS A 698 -2.99 -19.71 9.32
N SER A 699 -4.28 -19.48 9.50
CA SER A 699 -5.25 -19.54 8.41
C SER A 699 -5.95 -18.19 8.22
N ILE A 700 -6.21 -17.83 6.96
CA ILE A 700 -6.73 -16.52 6.58
C ILE A 700 -8.21 -16.43 6.97
N CYS A 701 -8.57 -15.51 7.86
CA CYS A 701 -9.96 -15.28 8.29
C CYS A 701 -10.56 -13.95 7.84
N ASP A 702 -9.73 -13.02 7.36
CA ASP A 702 -10.11 -11.77 6.72
C ASP A 702 -9.05 -11.33 5.71
N HIS A 703 -9.37 -10.38 4.84
CA HIS A 703 -8.44 -9.86 3.82
C HIS A 703 -7.59 -8.68 4.30
N ALA A 704 -7.42 -8.50 5.61
CA ALA A 704 -6.68 -7.38 6.20
C ALA A 704 -7.16 -6.01 5.68
N ASP A 705 -8.46 -5.83 5.52
CA ASP A 705 -9.10 -4.57 5.12
C ASP A 705 -10.25 -4.20 6.08
N CYS A 706 -11.05 -3.20 5.70
CA CYS A 706 -12.17 -2.72 6.50
C CYS A 706 -13.42 -3.60 6.42
N HIS A 707 -13.49 -4.59 5.52
CA HIS A 707 -14.67 -5.44 5.26
C HIS A 707 -14.64 -6.75 6.06
N LYS A 708 -14.06 -6.71 7.28
CA LYS A 708 -13.83 -7.93 8.07
C LYS A 708 -15.13 -8.57 8.51
N SER A 709 -15.14 -9.90 8.49
CA SER A 709 -16.24 -10.72 9.01
C SER A 709 -15.72 -11.78 9.98
N LYS A 710 -16.47 -12.04 11.06
CA LYS A 710 -16.16 -13.12 12.00
C LYS A 710 -16.55 -14.50 11.47
N ARG A 711 -17.27 -14.57 10.34
CA ARG A 711 -17.84 -15.80 9.76
C ARG A 711 -16.79 -16.90 9.51
N TRP A 712 -15.57 -16.51 9.14
CA TRP A 712 -14.50 -17.43 8.79
C TRP A 712 -13.60 -17.85 9.96
N GLN A 713 -13.69 -17.21 11.12
CA GLN A 713 -12.71 -17.40 12.21
C GLN A 713 -12.67 -18.85 12.73
N SER A 714 -13.83 -19.46 13.00
CA SER A 714 -13.88 -20.84 13.51
C SER A 714 -13.36 -21.84 12.48
N TYR A 715 -13.75 -21.70 11.21
CA TYR A 715 -13.26 -22.55 10.12
C TYR A 715 -11.75 -22.39 9.93
N ALA A 716 -11.25 -21.16 9.87
CA ALA A 716 -9.82 -20.88 9.74
C ALA A 716 -9.01 -21.44 10.92
N ALA A 717 -9.50 -21.29 12.15
CA ALA A 717 -8.87 -21.87 13.34
C ALA A 717 -8.75 -23.40 13.22
N ALA A 718 -9.81 -24.09 12.80
CA ALA A 718 -9.80 -25.52 12.54
C ALA A 718 -8.81 -25.92 11.44
N THR A 719 -8.78 -25.17 10.33
CA THR A 719 -7.85 -25.44 9.23
C THR A 719 -6.39 -25.26 9.64
N ALA A 720 -6.07 -24.22 10.41
CA ALA A 720 -4.72 -24.01 10.95
C ALA A 720 -4.32 -25.15 11.91
N ALA A 721 -5.22 -25.58 12.79
CA ALA A 721 -4.98 -26.70 13.71
C ALA A 721 -4.80 -28.04 12.95
N ALA A 722 -5.62 -28.31 11.95
CA ALA A 722 -5.52 -29.48 11.10
C ALA A 722 -4.19 -29.54 10.33
N CYS A 723 -3.76 -28.40 9.78
CA CYS A 723 -2.46 -28.29 9.13
C CYS A 723 -1.31 -28.48 10.11
N THR A 724 -1.44 -27.96 11.33
CA THR A 724 -0.45 -28.15 12.41
C THR A 724 -0.27 -29.63 12.74
N LYS A 725 -1.36 -30.40 12.84
CA LYS A 725 -1.25 -31.85 13.06
C LYS A 725 -0.57 -32.55 11.89
N GLY A 726 -0.93 -32.23 10.65
CA GLY A 726 -0.26 -32.75 9.45
C GLY A 726 1.23 -32.39 9.37
N ILE A 727 1.63 -31.23 9.87
CA ILE A 727 3.04 -30.82 10.02
C ILE A 727 3.74 -31.70 11.07
N LEU A 728 3.13 -31.90 12.23
CA LEU A 728 3.73 -32.67 13.33
C LEU A 728 3.93 -34.15 12.98
N GLU A 729 3.11 -34.73 12.11
CA GLU A 729 3.36 -36.09 11.61
C GLU A 729 4.61 -36.21 10.75
N GLN A 730 4.99 -35.12 10.09
CA GLN A 730 6.15 -35.07 9.19
C GLN A 730 7.39 -34.51 9.88
N TRP A 731 7.22 -33.81 11.00
CA TRP A 731 8.27 -33.17 11.79
C TRP A 731 9.05 -34.18 12.63
N GLY A 732 10.38 -34.07 12.65
CA GLY A 732 11.28 -34.89 13.47
C GLY A 732 12.16 -35.85 12.66
#